data_AF-A0A671UTU1-F1
#
_entry.id   AF-A0A671UTU1-F1
#
_cell.length_a   1.000
_cell.length_b   1.000
_cell.length_c   1.000
_cell.angle_alpha   90.00
_cell.angle_beta   90.00
_cell.angle_gamma   90.00
#
_symmetry.space_group_name_H-M   'P 1'
#
loop_
_entity.id
_entity.type
_entity.pdbx_description
1 polymer ?
#
loop_
_entity_poly.entity_id
_entity_poly.type
_entity_poly.pdbx_seq_one_letter_code
_entity_poly.pdbx_strand_id
1 'polypeptide(L)'
;WASMKSESLSCVKLENNFDDIKHTTLSERGALREAMRCLKCADAPCQKSCPTNLDVKTFITSISNKNYYGAARAILSDNPLGLTCGMVCPTSELCVGGCNLYASEEGPINIGGLQQFATEVFSKMGIPQIRNPELPPANEMPESYHVPIALIGCGPASVSCASFLARLGYDNITIFEKQKYIGGLSTAEIPQFRLPYEVVQFEIDLMKDLGVKVVCEKGLGTNGMTLTSLREEGFKAVFIGIGLPQANRAKIFQGLTMDQGFFTSKDFLPMVALASKKGMCQCRSSLPELRGVVIVLGAGDTAFDCATSALRCGARRVYVCFRKGFTNIRAVPEEMELAKEEQCEFLPFLSPREVIMKNGQVAGLRFCRTEQTEEGDWMEDEEQVVKLKADYIISAFGSMLNEPKVTEAMSPVKLNRWGTPEVNTDTMQTSEPWVFAGGDIAGLANTSVESVNDGKQASWHIHRHIQSLYGQIVDPVPKLPLFYSAIDQVDISVEVCGIKFPNPFGLASAPPTTSTAMIRRAFEQGWGFALTKTFGLNKDLVTNVSPRIVRGTTSGNLYGPGQGSFLNIELISEKTAAYWCQSVTELKRDFPNNVVISSIMCSYNKEDWTELAKMAENSGADALELNLSCPHGMGERGMGLACGQDPVLVRNICRWVRDAISIPFFAKLTPNVTNIVDIAKAAHEGGADGVTATNTVSGMMGLKADGAPWPSVGKGKRTTYGGVSGNAIRPIALRAVSAIGRAIPGFPILATGGIDSAETGLQFLHAGASVLQVCSAVQNQDFTVIEDYCVGLKALLYLKSLELNGWDGQSPPTERHQKGKPVPKLEDLVGKSLPSFGPYLQQKTEVIADYKKKLRGVQTDVMVTTNGRVSTPKKPVPAVKDVIARALRYIGAYQELNNMEQVQALIDEEMCINCGKCYMTCNDSGYQAIEFDPETHLPVVSDSCTGCTLCLSVCPIIDCIKMVTRTTPYQPKRGVPVSPVH
;
A
#
# COMPACT_ATOMS: atom_id res chain seq x y z
N TRP A 1 15.06 29.86 12.44
CA TRP A 1 14.62 29.00 11.32
C TRP A 1 15.12 27.55 11.35
N ALA A 2 15.97 27.11 12.29
CA ALA A 2 16.51 25.74 12.29
C ALA A 2 15.41 24.67 12.35
N SER A 3 15.37 23.74 11.40
CA SER A 3 14.38 22.64 11.31
C SER A 3 14.95 21.26 11.65
N MET A 4 16.28 21.17 11.82
CA MET A 4 16.99 19.99 12.29
C MET A 4 17.51 20.25 13.71
N LYS A 5 17.69 19.19 14.50
CA LYS A 5 18.27 19.29 15.85
C LYS A 5 19.61 20.04 15.76
N SER A 6 19.73 21.15 16.49
CA SER A 6 21.02 21.81 16.69
C SER A 6 21.96 20.88 17.45
N GLU A 7 23.27 21.00 17.25
CA GLU A 7 24.35 20.26 17.95
C GLU A 7 24.41 20.52 19.48
N SER A 8 23.32 20.98 20.11
CA SER A 8 23.23 21.18 21.55
C SER A 8 23.24 19.82 22.26
N LEU A 9 24.30 19.60 23.04
CA LEU A 9 24.74 18.36 23.71
C LEU A 9 23.79 17.73 24.76
N SER A 10 22.53 18.16 24.89
CA SER A 10 21.60 17.60 25.88
C SER A 10 20.46 16.81 25.22
N CYS A 11 20.32 15.53 25.61
CA CYS A 11 19.19 14.70 25.23
C CYS A 11 17.86 15.39 25.57
N VAL A 12 16.92 15.39 24.61
CA VAL A 12 15.54 15.83 24.83
C VAL A 12 14.90 14.96 25.91
N LYS A 13 14.08 15.53 26.78
CA LYS A 13 13.36 14.76 27.81
C LYS A 13 12.36 13.80 27.15
N LEU A 14 12.62 12.49 27.24
CA LEU A 14 11.80 11.43 26.63
C LEU A 14 11.08 10.54 27.66
N GLU A 15 11.14 10.90 28.93
CA GLU A 15 10.48 10.17 30.02
C GLU A 15 9.00 9.95 29.71
N ASN A 16 8.55 8.68 29.74
CA ASN A 16 7.18 8.26 29.43
C ASN A 16 6.67 8.65 28.02
N ASN A 17 7.56 9.00 27.09
CA ASN A 17 7.18 9.31 25.71
C ASN A 17 7.29 8.08 24.80
N PHE A 18 6.14 7.51 24.43
CA PHE A 18 6.02 6.37 23.51
C PHE A 18 5.40 6.76 22.15
N ASP A 19 5.48 8.03 21.78
CA ASP A 19 5.05 8.47 20.44
C ASP A 19 5.93 7.82 19.36
N ASP A 20 5.36 7.60 18.18
CA ASP A 20 6.04 6.93 17.07
C ASP A 20 7.31 7.67 16.63
N ILE A 21 8.46 7.00 16.69
CA ILE A 21 9.76 7.57 16.30
C ILE A 21 10.24 7.11 14.92
N LYS A 22 9.57 6.16 14.27
CA LYS A 22 10.00 5.63 12.97
C LYS A 22 10.15 6.73 11.93
N HIS A 23 11.25 6.71 11.18
CA HIS A 23 11.46 7.66 10.07
C HIS A 23 10.69 7.27 8.81
N THR A 24 10.26 6.01 8.73
CA THR A 24 9.59 5.42 7.57
C THR A 24 8.08 5.62 7.55
N THR A 25 7.44 6.09 8.63
CA THR A 25 5.98 6.29 8.66
C THR A 25 5.52 7.38 7.69
N LEU A 26 4.43 7.12 6.96
CA LEU A 26 3.94 7.98 5.87
C LEU A 26 2.49 8.42 6.13
N SER A 27 2.21 9.69 5.79
CA SER A 27 0.84 10.16 5.51
C SER A 27 0.37 9.63 4.16
N GLU A 28 -0.93 9.72 3.86
CA GLU A 28 -1.45 9.48 2.49
C GLU A 28 -0.68 10.31 1.45
N ARG A 29 -0.46 11.60 1.72
CA ARG A 29 0.35 12.48 0.86
C ARG A 29 1.75 11.92 0.60
N GLY A 30 2.42 11.43 1.65
CA GLY A 30 3.75 10.84 1.55
C GLY A 30 3.74 9.52 0.79
N ALA A 31 2.80 8.65 1.12
CA ALA A 31 2.63 7.33 0.51
C ALA A 31 2.31 7.42 -0.98
N LEU A 32 1.40 8.30 -1.40
CA LEU A 32 1.08 8.50 -2.82
C LEU A 32 2.30 8.98 -3.61
N ARG A 33 3.07 9.95 -3.07
CA ARG A 33 4.29 10.43 -3.74
C ARG A 33 5.33 9.34 -3.90
N GLU A 34 5.59 8.58 -2.84
CA GLU A 34 6.60 7.54 -2.84
C GLU A 34 6.18 6.34 -3.72
N ALA A 35 4.90 5.97 -3.70
CA ALA A 35 4.35 4.93 -4.57
C ALA A 35 4.37 5.32 -6.05
N MET A 36 4.13 6.60 -6.38
CA MET A 36 4.28 7.12 -7.73
C MET A 36 5.74 7.15 -8.20
N ARG A 37 6.70 7.37 -7.28
CA ARG A 37 8.14 7.34 -7.56
C ARG A 37 8.65 5.93 -7.88
N CYS A 38 8.08 4.90 -7.26
CA CYS A 38 8.45 3.51 -7.52
C CYS A 38 8.31 3.13 -9.00
N LEU A 39 9.37 2.53 -9.56
CA LEU A 39 9.47 2.10 -10.95
C LEU A 39 8.60 0.89 -11.30
N LYS A 40 8.06 0.17 -10.31
CA LYS A 40 7.19 -1.01 -10.50
C LYS A 40 7.84 -2.07 -11.39
N CYS A 41 9.09 -2.38 -11.06
CA CYS A 41 10.01 -3.21 -11.86
C CYS A 41 9.43 -4.60 -12.16
N ALA A 42 9.64 -5.10 -13.38
CA ALA A 42 9.47 -6.52 -13.68
C ALA A 42 10.52 -7.35 -12.93
N ASP A 43 10.17 -8.58 -12.55
CA ASP A 43 11.04 -9.51 -11.81
C ASP A 43 11.77 -8.84 -10.63
N ALA A 44 10.99 -8.10 -9.82
CA ALA A 44 11.52 -7.07 -8.95
C ALA A 44 12.56 -7.63 -7.94
N PRO A 45 13.79 -7.08 -7.89
CA PRO A 45 14.80 -7.56 -6.95
C PRO A 45 14.39 -7.33 -5.49
N CYS A 46 13.62 -6.28 -5.20
CA CYS A 46 13.06 -6.05 -3.87
C CYS A 46 12.11 -7.16 -3.39
N GLN A 47 11.39 -7.83 -4.31
CA GLN A 47 10.56 -8.99 -3.99
C GLN A 47 11.45 -10.21 -3.70
N LYS A 48 12.48 -10.45 -4.53
CA LYS A 48 13.43 -11.56 -4.33
C LYS A 48 14.20 -11.45 -3.01
N SER A 49 14.49 -10.23 -2.56
CA SER A 49 15.14 -9.94 -1.28
C SER A 49 14.16 -9.90 -0.10
N CYS A 50 12.86 -10.11 -0.31
CA CYS A 50 11.86 -10.20 0.75
C CYS A 50 11.69 -11.66 1.17
N PRO A 51 11.89 -12.02 2.46
CA PRO A 51 11.79 -13.42 2.90
C PRO A 51 10.43 -14.08 2.64
N THR A 52 9.33 -13.32 2.74
CA THR A 52 7.97 -13.81 2.43
C THR A 52 7.61 -13.70 0.94
N ASN A 53 8.52 -13.21 0.11
CA ASN A 53 8.35 -13.00 -1.33
C ASN A 53 7.16 -12.09 -1.72
N LEU A 54 6.90 -11.05 -0.90
CA LEU A 54 5.81 -10.09 -1.16
C LEU A 54 5.91 -9.53 -2.58
N ASP A 55 4.79 -9.47 -3.31
CA ASP A 55 4.74 -8.77 -4.59
C ASP A 55 4.75 -7.24 -4.40
N VAL A 56 5.97 -6.70 -4.23
CA VAL A 56 6.23 -5.28 -4.01
C VAL A 56 5.75 -4.43 -5.17
N LYS A 57 5.85 -4.93 -6.41
CA LYS A 57 5.37 -4.21 -7.60
C LYS A 57 3.86 -3.99 -7.50
N THR A 58 3.11 -5.04 -7.22
CA THR A 58 1.64 -5.02 -7.23
C THR A 58 1.06 -4.18 -6.11
N PHE A 59 1.53 -4.35 -4.86
CA PHE A 59 0.96 -3.57 -3.76
C PHE A 59 1.31 -2.08 -3.87
N ILE A 60 2.52 -1.72 -4.32
CA ILE A 60 2.89 -0.31 -4.51
C ILE A 60 2.12 0.31 -5.68
N THR A 61 1.88 -0.45 -6.76
CA THR A 61 1.00 -0.02 -7.86
C THR A 61 -0.39 0.32 -7.33
N SER A 62 -0.94 -0.55 -6.48
CA SER A 62 -2.26 -0.35 -5.87
C SER A 62 -2.31 0.90 -4.99
N ILE A 63 -1.27 1.17 -4.18
CA ILE A 63 -1.16 2.42 -3.41
C ILE A 63 -1.17 3.64 -4.33
N SER A 64 -0.37 3.64 -5.41
CA SER A 64 -0.31 4.78 -6.35
C SER A 64 -1.64 5.05 -7.05
N ASN A 65 -2.51 4.03 -7.13
CA ASN A 65 -3.83 4.08 -7.73
C ASN A 65 -4.96 4.34 -6.70
N LYS A 66 -4.61 4.69 -5.45
CA LYS A 66 -5.53 4.86 -4.32
C LYS A 66 -6.35 3.61 -3.95
N ASN A 67 -5.86 2.43 -4.33
CA ASN A 67 -6.43 1.15 -3.95
C ASN A 67 -5.69 0.56 -2.74
N TYR A 68 -5.98 1.11 -1.57
CA TYR A 68 -5.32 0.70 -0.33
C TYR A 68 -5.74 -0.69 0.14
N TYR A 69 -6.98 -1.08 -0.13
CA TYR A 69 -7.45 -2.46 0.10
C TYR A 69 -6.68 -3.46 -0.77
N GLY A 70 -6.55 -3.22 -2.09
CA GLY A 70 -5.80 -4.12 -2.97
C GLY A 70 -4.34 -4.25 -2.56
N ALA A 71 -3.71 -3.15 -2.13
CA ALA A 71 -2.38 -3.18 -1.57
C ALA A 71 -2.30 -4.05 -0.30
N ALA A 72 -3.17 -3.83 0.67
CA ALA A 72 -3.22 -4.60 1.91
C ALA A 72 -3.52 -6.08 1.65
N ARG A 73 -4.44 -6.39 0.73
CA ARG A 73 -4.75 -7.76 0.29
C ARG A 73 -3.52 -8.46 -0.28
N ALA A 74 -2.77 -7.81 -1.17
CA ALA A 74 -1.55 -8.37 -1.74
C ALA A 74 -0.48 -8.62 -0.65
N ILE A 75 -0.30 -7.66 0.27
CA ILE A 75 0.63 -7.81 1.41
C ILE A 75 0.23 -8.99 2.30
N LEU A 76 -1.03 -9.03 2.74
CA LEU A 76 -1.53 -10.04 3.70
C LEU A 76 -1.66 -11.44 3.07
N SER A 77 -1.72 -11.53 1.74
CA SER A 77 -1.71 -12.81 1.04
C SER A 77 -0.42 -13.57 1.29
N ASP A 78 0.73 -12.88 1.23
CA ASP A 78 2.04 -13.49 1.40
C ASP A 78 2.60 -13.38 2.83
N ASN A 79 2.16 -12.37 3.59
CA ASN A 79 2.62 -12.10 4.95
C ASN A 79 1.42 -11.75 5.88
N PRO A 80 0.94 -12.71 6.70
CA PRO A 80 -0.15 -12.48 7.65
C PRO A 80 0.14 -11.42 8.73
N LEU A 81 1.41 -11.04 8.92
CA LEU A 81 1.85 -9.96 9.81
C LEU A 81 2.35 -8.74 9.01
N GLY A 82 1.60 -8.40 7.95
CA GLY A 82 1.96 -7.35 7.01
C GLY A 82 2.16 -5.98 7.63
N LEU A 83 1.36 -5.59 8.62
CA LEU A 83 1.48 -4.29 9.28
C LEU A 83 2.67 -4.26 10.24
N THR A 84 2.84 -5.32 11.05
CA THR A 84 4.01 -5.47 11.93
C THR A 84 5.30 -5.38 11.12
N CYS A 85 5.42 -6.19 10.05
CA CYS A 85 6.61 -6.20 9.20
C CYS A 85 6.85 -4.86 8.49
N GLY A 86 5.78 -4.15 8.05
CA GLY A 86 5.92 -2.81 7.48
C GLY A 86 6.56 -1.80 8.45
N MET A 87 6.36 -1.99 9.76
CA MET A 87 6.92 -1.11 10.79
C MET A 87 8.33 -1.49 11.26
N VAL A 88 8.66 -2.79 11.32
CA VAL A 88 9.87 -3.26 12.02
C VAL A 88 10.89 -3.99 11.14
N CYS A 89 10.59 -4.26 9.87
CA CYS A 89 11.55 -4.94 9.00
C CYS A 89 12.85 -4.12 8.86
N PRO A 90 14.02 -4.75 8.99
CA PRO A 90 15.31 -4.13 8.70
C PRO A 90 15.50 -4.02 7.17
N THR A 91 14.74 -3.13 6.54
CA THR A 91 14.55 -3.17 5.08
C THR A 91 15.83 -2.97 4.27
N SER A 92 16.82 -2.25 4.79
CA SER A 92 18.12 -1.99 4.16
C SER A 92 18.93 -3.26 3.89
N GLU A 93 18.80 -4.27 4.73
CA GLU A 93 19.39 -5.61 4.53
C GLU A 93 18.44 -6.58 3.80
N LEU A 94 17.23 -6.13 3.45
CA LEU A 94 16.18 -6.93 2.82
C LEU A 94 15.72 -6.28 1.49
N CYS A 95 14.42 -5.99 1.37
CA CYS A 95 13.79 -5.53 0.14
C CYS A 95 14.32 -4.18 -0.37
N VAL A 96 14.71 -3.27 0.52
CA VAL A 96 15.22 -1.93 0.15
C VAL A 96 16.68 -2.04 -0.32
N GLY A 97 17.48 -2.93 0.27
CA GLY A 97 18.85 -3.21 -0.17
C GLY A 97 18.94 -3.69 -1.62
N GLY A 98 17.91 -4.42 -2.10
CA GLY A 98 17.79 -4.85 -3.49
C GLY A 98 17.11 -3.86 -4.43
N CYS A 99 16.69 -2.68 -3.99
CA CYS A 99 15.87 -1.78 -4.81
C CYS A 99 16.66 -1.14 -5.97
N ASN A 100 16.16 -1.24 -7.21
CA ASN A 100 16.80 -0.62 -8.39
C ASN A 100 17.00 0.89 -8.28
N LEU A 101 16.13 1.60 -7.55
CA LEU A 101 16.26 3.06 -7.36
C LEU A 101 17.41 3.45 -6.43
N TYR A 102 18.06 2.48 -5.76
CA TYR A 102 19.35 2.73 -5.12
C TYR A 102 20.40 3.27 -6.10
N ALA A 103 20.26 2.98 -7.40
CA ALA A 103 21.13 3.49 -8.47
C ALA A 103 20.82 4.94 -8.91
N SER A 104 19.98 5.68 -8.17
CA SER A 104 19.63 7.09 -8.42
C SER A 104 19.94 7.95 -7.20
N GLU A 105 20.15 9.26 -7.41
CA GLU A 105 20.50 10.21 -6.34
C GLU A 105 19.40 10.34 -5.28
N GLU A 106 18.13 10.18 -5.65
CA GLU A 106 16.99 10.16 -4.72
C GLU A 106 16.92 8.87 -3.86
N GLY A 107 17.68 7.85 -4.20
CA GLY A 107 17.83 6.61 -3.42
C GLY A 107 16.64 5.64 -3.52
N PRO A 108 16.70 4.52 -2.78
CA PRO A 108 15.73 3.43 -2.87
C PRO A 108 14.35 3.82 -2.31
N ILE A 109 13.34 3.01 -2.59
CA ILE A 109 11.95 3.24 -2.14
C ILE A 109 11.80 2.92 -0.65
N ASN A 110 11.03 3.72 0.08
CA ASN A 110 10.56 3.38 1.44
C ASN A 110 9.46 2.30 1.39
N ILE A 111 9.85 1.05 1.14
CA ILE A 111 8.94 -0.09 0.97
C ILE A 111 8.18 -0.38 2.28
N GLY A 112 8.88 -0.36 3.43
CA GLY A 112 8.28 -0.62 4.74
C GLY A 112 7.18 0.40 5.09
N GLY A 113 7.44 1.69 4.88
CA GLY A 113 6.46 2.75 5.12
C GLY A 113 5.22 2.66 4.23
N LEU A 114 5.38 2.24 2.98
CA LEU A 114 4.26 2.01 2.05
C LEU A 114 3.42 0.79 2.48
N GLN A 115 4.07 -0.29 2.89
CA GLN A 115 3.43 -1.48 3.44
C GLN A 115 2.67 -1.16 4.74
N GLN A 116 3.28 -0.38 5.64
CA GLN A 116 2.64 0.14 6.85
C GLN A 116 1.38 0.92 6.50
N PHE A 117 1.49 1.93 5.63
CA PHE A 117 0.39 2.83 5.28
C PHE A 117 -0.83 2.05 4.74
N ALA A 118 -0.63 1.18 3.74
CA ALA A 118 -1.74 0.44 3.15
C ALA A 118 -2.46 -0.46 4.16
N THR A 119 -1.71 -1.19 4.98
CA THR A 119 -2.28 -2.12 5.95
C THR A 119 -2.91 -1.39 7.13
N GLU A 120 -2.40 -0.22 7.51
CA GLU A 120 -3.01 0.66 8.52
C GLU A 120 -4.37 1.21 8.03
N VAL A 121 -4.46 1.64 6.77
CA VAL A 121 -5.75 2.05 6.18
C VAL A 121 -6.74 0.90 6.17
N PHE A 122 -6.30 -0.31 5.78
CA PHE A 122 -7.16 -1.51 5.84
C PHE A 122 -7.64 -1.82 7.26
N SER A 123 -6.77 -1.73 8.27
CA SER A 123 -7.15 -1.88 9.68
C SER A 123 -8.26 -0.88 10.07
N LYS A 124 -8.17 0.37 9.61
CA LYS A 124 -9.20 1.40 9.84
C LYS A 124 -10.52 1.15 9.08
N MET A 125 -10.53 0.33 8.02
CA MET A 125 -11.79 -0.10 7.38
C MET A 125 -12.59 -1.04 8.29
N GLY A 126 -11.92 -1.76 9.20
CA GLY A 126 -12.56 -2.70 10.13
C GLY A 126 -13.17 -3.92 9.43
N ILE A 127 -12.52 -4.45 8.40
CA ILE A 127 -13.06 -5.56 7.60
C ILE A 127 -12.37 -6.86 8.03
N PRO A 128 -13.13 -7.92 8.37
CA PRO A 128 -12.56 -9.19 8.81
C PRO A 128 -11.96 -9.99 7.64
N GLN A 129 -11.03 -10.88 7.96
CA GLN A 129 -10.60 -11.93 7.03
C GLN A 129 -11.73 -12.97 6.89
N ILE A 130 -11.88 -13.57 5.72
CA ILE A 130 -12.84 -14.67 5.51
C ILE A 130 -12.14 -15.93 5.02
N ARG A 131 -12.81 -17.07 5.19
CA ARG A 131 -12.40 -18.34 4.59
C ARG A 131 -12.35 -18.20 3.06
N ASN A 132 -11.38 -18.87 2.43
CA ASN A 132 -11.24 -18.88 0.97
C ASN A 132 -12.59 -19.23 0.29
N PRO A 133 -13.17 -18.32 -0.53
CA PRO A 133 -14.45 -18.55 -1.19
C PRO A 133 -14.49 -19.75 -2.15
N GLU A 134 -13.33 -20.23 -2.60
CA GLU A 134 -13.22 -21.37 -3.52
C GLU A 134 -13.25 -22.74 -2.81
N LEU A 135 -13.10 -22.77 -1.48
CA LEU A 135 -13.15 -24.01 -0.73
C LEU A 135 -14.59 -24.52 -0.58
N PRO A 136 -14.83 -25.85 -0.60
CA PRO A 136 -16.12 -26.45 -0.28
C PRO A 136 -16.68 -25.95 1.06
N PRO A 137 -18.00 -25.96 1.29
CA PRO A 137 -18.59 -25.72 2.61
C PRO A 137 -17.88 -26.52 3.70
N ALA A 138 -17.77 -25.97 4.92
CA ALA A 138 -16.99 -26.59 5.99
C ALA A 138 -17.43 -28.02 6.33
N ASN A 139 -18.73 -28.30 6.25
CA ASN A 139 -19.34 -29.62 6.46
C ASN A 139 -19.10 -30.62 5.31
N GLU A 140 -18.56 -30.17 4.18
CA GLU A 140 -18.25 -30.99 3.00
C GLU A 140 -16.73 -31.19 2.83
N MET A 141 -15.92 -30.64 3.73
CA MET A 141 -14.48 -30.85 3.71
C MET A 141 -14.13 -32.29 4.07
N PRO A 142 -13.05 -32.87 3.50
CA PRO A 142 -12.58 -34.19 3.89
C PRO A 142 -12.20 -34.28 5.37
N GLU A 143 -12.34 -35.46 5.98
CA GLU A 143 -12.01 -35.71 7.39
C GLU A 143 -10.59 -35.25 7.78
N SER A 144 -9.64 -35.31 6.84
CA SER A 144 -8.27 -34.86 7.02
C SER A 144 -8.14 -33.39 7.44
N TYR A 145 -9.14 -32.54 7.16
CA TYR A 145 -9.14 -31.11 7.52
C TYR A 145 -9.68 -30.82 8.93
N HIS A 146 -10.35 -31.78 9.55
CA HIS A 146 -10.96 -31.63 10.89
C HIS A 146 -10.06 -32.11 12.04
N VAL A 147 -8.86 -32.57 11.69
CA VAL A 147 -7.90 -33.13 12.65
C VAL A 147 -7.35 -32.05 13.58
N PRO A 148 -7.11 -32.37 14.87
CA PRO A 148 -6.52 -31.42 15.79
C PRO A 148 -5.05 -31.12 15.45
N ILE A 149 -4.73 -29.84 15.32
CA ILE A 149 -3.37 -29.31 15.09
C ILE A 149 -2.99 -28.39 16.24
N ALA A 150 -1.81 -28.61 16.85
CA ALA A 150 -1.29 -27.78 17.91
C ALA A 150 -0.14 -26.89 17.41
N LEU A 151 -0.11 -25.64 17.86
CA LEU A 151 1.05 -24.77 17.69
C LEU A 151 1.47 -24.26 19.08
N ILE A 152 2.77 -24.23 19.35
CA ILE A 152 3.29 -23.85 20.67
C ILE A 152 4.00 -22.49 20.56
N GLY A 153 3.55 -21.53 21.37
CA GLY A 153 3.94 -20.12 21.32
C GLY A 153 3.08 -19.33 20.33
N CYS A 154 2.51 -18.21 20.75
CA CYS A 154 1.72 -17.29 19.92
C CYS A 154 2.60 -16.12 19.42
N GLY A 155 3.75 -16.44 18.84
CA GLY A 155 4.62 -15.49 18.15
C GLY A 155 4.42 -15.46 16.63
N PRO A 156 5.19 -14.62 15.91
CA PRO A 156 5.08 -14.46 14.45
C PRO A 156 5.03 -15.76 13.64
N ALA A 157 5.89 -16.73 13.97
CA ALA A 157 5.98 -18.00 13.26
C ALA A 157 4.69 -18.84 13.37
N SER A 158 4.15 -18.99 14.59
CA SER A 158 2.92 -19.75 14.81
C SER A 158 1.69 -19.02 14.27
N VAL A 159 1.62 -17.68 14.38
CA VAL A 159 0.53 -16.90 13.81
C VAL A 159 0.49 -17.07 12.28
N SER A 160 1.66 -17.03 11.63
CA SER A 160 1.78 -17.30 10.19
C SER A 160 1.35 -18.73 9.84
N CYS A 161 1.92 -19.73 10.52
CA CYS A 161 1.63 -21.13 10.26
C CYS A 161 0.13 -21.45 10.42
N ALA A 162 -0.48 -21.01 11.53
CA ALA A 162 -1.90 -21.19 11.78
C ALA A 162 -2.77 -20.46 10.75
N SER A 163 -2.40 -19.24 10.34
CA SER A 163 -3.13 -18.48 9.32
C SER A 163 -3.16 -19.25 7.98
N PHE A 164 -2.02 -19.74 7.51
CA PHE A 164 -1.96 -20.48 6.24
C PHE A 164 -2.64 -21.85 6.31
N LEU A 165 -2.54 -22.57 7.44
CA LEU A 165 -3.32 -23.80 7.65
C LEU A 165 -4.82 -23.51 7.64
N ALA A 166 -5.28 -22.45 8.31
CA ALA A 166 -6.69 -22.09 8.31
C ALA A 166 -7.18 -21.69 6.91
N ARG A 167 -6.34 -20.99 6.13
CA ARG A 167 -6.62 -20.67 4.71
C ARG A 167 -6.74 -21.92 3.83
N LEU A 168 -5.95 -22.96 4.08
CA LEU A 168 -6.07 -24.25 3.40
C LEU A 168 -7.36 -25.00 3.77
N GLY A 169 -8.03 -24.62 4.86
CA GLY A 169 -9.34 -25.15 5.24
C GLY A 169 -9.35 -25.96 6.53
N TYR A 170 -8.23 -26.06 7.25
CA TYR A 170 -8.18 -26.72 8.56
C TYR A 170 -8.95 -25.90 9.61
N ASP A 171 -9.89 -26.52 10.33
CA ASP A 171 -10.80 -25.83 11.25
C ASP A 171 -10.53 -26.11 12.75
N ASN A 172 -9.64 -27.06 13.05
CA ASN A 172 -9.32 -27.46 14.42
C ASN A 172 -7.86 -27.14 14.80
N ILE A 173 -7.53 -25.85 14.73
CA ILE A 173 -6.19 -25.33 15.02
C ILE A 173 -6.19 -24.64 16.39
N THR A 174 -5.25 -25.03 17.27
CA THR A 174 -5.08 -24.40 18.58
C THR A 174 -3.63 -23.97 18.81
N ILE A 175 -3.43 -22.69 19.12
CA ILE A 175 -2.16 -22.15 19.59
C ILE A 175 -2.15 -22.15 21.12
N PHE A 176 -1.12 -22.74 21.73
CA PHE A 176 -0.88 -22.72 23.18
C PHE A 176 0.22 -21.70 23.50
N GLU A 177 -0.10 -20.65 24.25
CA GLU A 177 0.82 -19.58 24.63
C GLU A 177 1.16 -19.65 26.12
N LYS A 178 2.45 -19.62 26.47
CA LYS A 178 2.92 -19.71 27.86
C LYS A 178 2.47 -18.52 28.71
N GLN A 179 2.46 -17.34 28.12
CA GLN A 179 2.16 -16.08 28.79
C GLN A 179 0.67 -15.77 28.82
N LYS A 180 0.30 -14.70 29.53
CA LYS A 180 -1.07 -14.13 29.56
C LYS A 180 -1.40 -13.24 28.37
N TYR A 181 -0.40 -12.94 27.55
CA TYR A 181 -0.49 -12.08 26.38
C TYR A 181 -0.07 -12.85 25.14
N ILE A 182 -0.47 -12.34 23.98
CA ILE A 182 -0.25 -12.92 22.65
C ILE A 182 0.70 -12.05 21.82
N GLY A 183 1.28 -12.59 20.74
CA GLY A 183 2.13 -11.86 19.80
C GLY A 183 3.64 -11.99 20.02
N GLY A 184 4.08 -12.82 20.98
CA GLY A 184 5.50 -13.08 21.22
C GLY A 184 6.33 -11.81 21.46
N LEU A 185 7.52 -11.74 20.84
CA LEU A 185 8.44 -10.60 20.97
C LEU A 185 7.85 -9.27 20.45
N SER A 186 6.99 -9.33 19.44
CA SER A 186 6.29 -8.16 18.90
C SER A 186 5.45 -7.45 19.96
N THR A 187 4.92 -8.21 20.92
CA THR A 187 4.23 -7.69 22.10
C THR A 187 5.19 -7.44 23.25
N ALA A 188 6.04 -8.42 23.60
CA ALA A 188 6.81 -8.41 24.84
C ALA A 188 8.04 -7.50 24.84
N GLU A 189 8.68 -7.28 23.69
CA GLU A 189 10.02 -6.67 23.65
C GLU A 189 10.15 -5.50 22.69
N ILE A 190 9.57 -5.59 21.49
CA ILE A 190 9.62 -4.48 20.54
C ILE A 190 8.90 -3.27 21.15
N PRO A 191 9.55 -2.10 21.31
CA PRO A 191 8.95 -0.98 22.02
C PRO A 191 7.70 -0.40 21.34
N GLN A 192 6.76 0.13 22.14
CA GLN A 192 5.52 0.76 21.65
C GLN A 192 5.77 1.90 20.64
N PHE A 193 6.86 2.65 20.80
CA PHE A 193 7.22 3.75 19.88
C PHE A 193 7.76 3.27 18.53
N ARG A 194 8.03 1.96 18.36
CA ARG A 194 8.33 1.33 17.07
C ARG A 194 7.14 0.50 16.57
N LEU A 195 6.56 -0.33 17.44
CA LEU A 195 5.44 -1.21 17.12
C LEU A 195 4.29 -1.05 18.14
N PRO A 196 3.23 -0.32 17.77
CA PRO A 196 2.05 -0.18 18.61
C PRO A 196 1.34 -1.52 18.83
N TYR A 197 0.90 -1.79 20.06
CA TYR A 197 0.26 -3.07 20.40
C TYR A 197 -1.02 -3.37 19.61
N GLU A 198 -1.80 -2.35 19.29
CA GLU A 198 -3.02 -2.45 18.49
C GLU A 198 -2.78 -3.09 17.11
N VAL A 199 -1.57 -2.94 16.56
CA VAL A 199 -1.15 -3.59 15.31
C VAL A 199 -1.10 -5.11 15.48
N VAL A 200 -0.44 -5.57 16.54
CA VAL A 200 -0.29 -7.00 16.83
C VAL A 200 -1.65 -7.62 17.14
N GLN A 201 -2.49 -6.90 17.88
CA GLN A 201 -3.86 -7.32 18.16
C GLN A 201 -4.66 -7.47 16.87
N PHE A 202 -4.60 -6.50 15.96
CA PHE A 202 -5.28 -6.53 14.67
C PHE A 202 -4.91 -7.76 13.82
N GLU A 203 -3.64 -8.11 13.73
CA GLU A 203 -3.19 -9.25 12.89
C GLU A 203 -3.59 -10.61 13.49
N ILE A 204 -3.50 -10.74 14.81
CA ILE A 204 -3.97 -11.95 15.51
C ILE A 204 -5.49 -12.08 15.40
N ASP A 205 -6.17 -10.95 15.39
CA ASP A 205 -7.60 -10.89 15.17
C ASP A 205 -7.97 -11.40 13.77
N LEU A 206 -7.30 -10.94 12.70
CA LEU A 206 -7.50 -11.49 11.36
C LEU A 206 -7.29 -13.02 11.30
N MET A 207 -6.29 -13.55 12.00
CA MET A 207 -6.10 -15.00 12.11
C MET A 207 -7.27 -15.70 12.81
N LYS A 208 -7.79 -15.11 13.90
CA LYS A 208 -8.95 -15.64 14.64
C LYS A 208 -10.24 -15.60 13.82
N ASP A 209 -10.39 -14.68 12.87
CA ASP A 209 -11.56 -14.68 11.95
C ASP A 209 -11.65 -15.99 11.15
N LEU A 210 -10.53 -16.70 10.95
CA LEU A 210 -10.48 -18.01 10.30
C LEU A 210 -10.75 -19.19 11.25
N GLY A 211 -11.10 -18.94 12.52
CA GLY A 211 -11.44 -19.97 13.50
C GLY A 211 -10.28 -20.50 14.34
N VAL A 212 -9.06 -19.95 14.18
CA VAL A 212 -7.89 -20.35 14.99
C VAL A 212 -8.12 -20.00 16.45
N LYS A 213 -7.91 -20.99 17.34
CA LYS A 213 -8.05 -20.83 18.79
C LYS A 213 -6.71 -20.48 19.42
N VAL A 214 -6.71 -19.63 20.44
CA VAL A 214 -5.51 -19.32 21.24
C VAL A 214 -5.83 -19.57 22.71
N VAL A 215 -5.03 -20.41 23.35
CA VAL A 215 -5.13 -20.74 24.78
C VAL A 215 -3.87 -20.27 25.48
N CYS A 216 -4.00 -19.22 26.28
CA CYS A 216 -2.91 -18.65 27.08
C CYS A 216 -2.63 -19.50 28.34
N GLU A 217 -1.52 -19.20 29.01
CA GLU A 217 -1.05 -19.90 30.21
C GLU A 217 -0.84 -21.43 30.01
N LYS A 218 -0.50 -21.83 28.78
CA LYS A 218 -0.18 -23.21 28.40
C LYS A 218 1.00 -23.25 27.44
N GLY A 219 1.96 -24.13 27.66
CA GLY A 219 3.09 -24.32 26.76
C GLY A 219 3.95 -25.50 27.17
N LEU A 220 4.91 -25.88 26.31
CA LEU A 220 5.82 -27.00 26.59
C LEU A 220 6.55 -26.83 27.93
N GLY A 221 6.59 -27.91 28.71
CA GLY A 221 7.17 -27.93 30.06
C GLY A 221 6.32 -27.24 31.14
N THR A 222 5.14 -26.70 30.79
CA THR A 222 4.19 -26.09 31.72
C THR A 222 3.00 -27.02 31.93
N ASN A 223 2.60 -27.25 33.18
CA ASN A 223 1.45 -28.08 33.55
C ASN A 223 1.45 -29.50 32.92
N GLY A 224 2.65 -30.09 32.71
CA GLY A 224 2.80 -31.43 32.14
C GLY A 224 2.68 -31.51 30.61
N MET A 225 2.50 -30.40 29.90
CA MET A 225 2.41 -30.41 28.43
C MET A 225 3.77 -30.75 27.80
N THR A 226 3.77 -31.83 27.03
CA THR A 226 4.89 -32.38 26.25
C THR A 226 4.43 -32.78 24.85
N LEU A 227 5.36 -33.03 23.93
CA LEU A 227 5.01 -33.61 22.63
C LEU A 227 4.31 -34.96 22.80
N THR A 228 4.79 -35.83 23.69
CA THR A 228 4.14 -37.12 23.97
C THR A 228 2.69 -36.96 24.42
N SER A 229 2.41 -36.04 25.35
CA SER A 229 1.03 -35.80 25.80
C SER A 229 0.13 -35.25 24.68
N LEU A 230 0.65 -34.37 23.81
CA LEU A 230 -0.14 -33.87 22.67
C LEU A 230 -0.46 -35.01 21.69
N ARG A 231 0.48 -35.93 21.49
CA ARG A 231 0.24 -37.13 20.68
C ARG A 231 -0.85 -38.02 21.27
N GLU A 232 -0.82 -38.23 22.59
CA GLU A 232 -1.82 -39.01 23.33
C GLU A 232 -3.21 -38.35 23.33
N GLU A 233 -3.26 -37.01 23.35
CA GLU A 233 -4.49 -36.21 23.16
C GLU A 233 -5.03 -36.25 21.73
N GLY A 234 -4.31 -36.87 20.79
CA GLY A 234 -4.77 -37.13 19.42
C GLY A 234 -4.35 -36.11 18.37
N PHE A 235 -3.51 -35.11 18.72
CA PHE A 235 -2.98 -34.13 17.77
C PHE A 235 -2.21 -34.83 16.64
N LYS A 236 -2.52 -34.45 15.39
CA LYS A 236 -1.91 -35.07 14.19
C LYS A 236 -0.67 -34.34 13.71
N ALA A 237 -0.52 -33.07 14.05
CA ALA A 237 0.67 -32.28 13.79
C ALA A 237 0.91 -31.26 14.89
N VAL A 238 2.19 -30.97 15.16
CA VAL A 238 2.64 -29.93 16.09
C VAL A 238 3.60 -28.98 15.39
N PHE A 239 3.41 -27.67 15.55
CA PHE A 239 4.39 -26.65 15.18
C PHE A 239 4.98 -25.99 16.44
N ILE A 240 6.29 -25.97 16.56
CA ILE A 240 7.02 -25.35 17.68
C ILE A 240 7.51 -23.98 17.23
N GLY A 241 6.90 -22.92 17.78
CA GLY A 241 7.21 -21.51 17.51
C GLY A 241 7.41 -20.71 18.79
N ILE A 242 8.04 -21.30 19.80
CA ILE A 242 8.22 -20.70 21.14
C ILE A 242 9.30 -19.61 21.22
N GLY A 243 10.04 -19.39 20.14
CA GLY A 243 11.20 -18.50 20.09
C GLY A 243 12.35 -18.96 21.00
N LEU A 244 13.18 -18.02 21.46
CA LEU A 244 14.26 -18.26 22.43
C LEU A 244 13.89 -17.62 23.78
N PRO A 245 13.30 -18.37 24.73
CA PRO A 245 12.61 -17.75 25.86
C PRO A 245 13.53 -17.18 26.95
N GLN A 246 14.77 -17.65 27.07
CA GLN A 246 15.67 -17.26 28.16
C GLN A 246 16.76 -16.29 27.70
N ALA A 247 17.22 -15.39 28.59
CA ALA A 247 18.33 -14.50 28.30
C ALA A 247 19.68 -15.23 28.26
N ASN A 248 20.57 -14.78 27.36
CA ASN A 248 21.97 -15.15 27.42
C ASN A 248 22.66 -14.39 28.56
N ARG A 249 22.93 -15.07 29.69
CA ARG A 249 23.50 -14.46 30.91
C ARG A 249 24.97 -14.82 31.06
N ALA A 250 25.83 -13.81 31.11
CA ALA A 250 27.25 -14.00 31.40
C ALA A 250 27.49 -14.30 32.89
N LYS A 251 28.53 -15.11 33.19
CA LYS A 251 28.89 -15.53 34.56
C LYS A 251 29.14 -14.36 35.51
N ILE A 252 29.72 -13.27 35.01
CA ILE A 252 30.03 -12.07 35.79
C ILE A 252 28.78 -11.40 36.41
N PHE A 253 27.58 -11.70 35.90
CA PHE A 253 26.32 -11.16 36.38
C PHE A 253 25.56 -12.15 37.27
N GLN A 254 26.14 -13.29 37.62
CA GLN A 254 25.49 -14.28 38.46
C GLN A 254 25.21 -13.69 39.87
N GLY A 255 24.00 -13.92 40.39
CA GLY A 255 23.59 -13.42 41.71
C GLY A 255 23.08 -11.97 41.74
N LEU A 256 23.28 -11.18 40.69
CA LEU A 256 22.74 -9.82 40.61
C LEU A 256 21.23 -9.81 40.37
N THR A 257 20.54 -8.86 41.01
CA THR A 257 19.08 -8.70 40.93
C THR A 257 18.66 -7.34 40.36
N MET A 258 17.39 -7.22 39.98
CA MET A 258 16.80 -5.97 39.50
C MET A 258 16.84 -4.85 40.55
N ASP A 259 16.61 -5.20 41.83
CA ASP A 259 16.67 -4.23 42.95
C ASP A 259 18.07 -3.65 43.16
N GLN A 260 19.11 -4.35 42.69
CA GLN A 260 20.50 -3.90 42.74
C GLN A 260 20.89 -3.06 41.51
N GLY A 261 19.99 -2.92 40.54
CA GLY A 261 20.22 -2.18 39.30
C GLY A 261 20.66 -3.02 38.10
N PHE A 262 20.59 -4.36 38.16
CA PHE A 262 20.93 -5.23 37.05
C PHE A 262 19.70 -5.85 36.38
N PHE A 263 19.63 -5.73 35.05
CA PHE A 263 18.59 -6.34 34.22
C PHE A 263 19.22 -7.15 33.08
N THR A 264 18.56 -8.20 32.63
CA THR A 264 18.70 -8.68 31.26
C THR A 264 17.65 -8.00 30.37
N SER A 265 17.81 -8.05 29.05
CA SER A 265 16.78 -7.55 28.14
C SER A 265 15.43 -8.26 28.31
N LYS A 266 15.46 -9.57 28.65
CA LYS A 266 14.27 -10.39 28.94
C LYS A 266 13.60 -10.05 30.27
N ASP A 267 14.26 -9.27 31.14
CA ASP A 267 13.63 -8.66 32.31
C ASP A 267 13.09 -7.27 31.96
N PHE A 268 13.97 -6.43 31.38
CA PHE A 268 13.72 -5.00 31.22
C PHE A 268 12.64 -4.66 30.18
N LEU A 269 12.76 -5.18 28.95
CA LEU A 269 11.85 -4.82 27.86
C LEU A 269 10.40 -5.25 28.14
N PRO A 270 10.13 -6.47 28.67
CA PRO A 270 8.77 -6.84 29.07
C PRO A 270 8.15 -5.93 30.13
N MET A 271 8.93 -5.43 31.09
CA MET A 271 8.43 -4.46 32.06
C MET A 271 8.02 -3.13 31.40
N VAL A 272 8.83 -2.64 30.46
CA VAL A 272 8.52 -1.42 29.71
C VAL A 272 7.30 -1.64 28.79
N ALA A 273 7.23 -2.78 28.12
CA ALA A 273 6.11 -3.15 27.26
C ALA A 273 4.81 -3.22 28.06
N LEU A 274 4.78 -3.93 29.20
CA LEU A 274 3.60 -4.02 30.07
C LEU A 274 3.12 -2.65 30.56
N ALA A 275 4.05 -1.73 30.85
CA ALA A 275 3.70 -0.38 31.30
C ALA A 275 3.24 0.56 30.17
N SER A 276 3.66 0.33 28.93
CA SER A 276 3.42 1.25 27.79
C SER A 276 2.35 0.77 26.81
N LYS A 277 2.15 -0.55 26.69
CA LYS A 277 1.22 -1.18 25.75
C LYS A 277 -0.14 -1.42 26.38
N LYS A 278 -1.03 -0.44 26.22
CA LYS A 278 -2.41 -0.56 26.69
C LYS A 278 -3.11 -1.74 25.99
N GLY A 279 -3.73 -2.63 26.77
CA GLY A 279 -4.42 -3.82 26.27
C GLY A 279 -3.60 -5.11 26.27
N MET A 280 -2.27 -5.04 26.44
CA MET A 280 -1.39 -6.22 26.47
C MET A 280 -1.71 -7.17 27.63
N CYS A 281 -1.98 -6.62 28.81
CA CYS A 281 -2.30 -7.37 30.02
C CYS A 281 -3.36 -6.60 30.82
N GLN A 282 -4.23 -7.32 31.53
CA GLN A 282 -5.15 -6.70 32.51
C GLN A 282 -4.43 -6.30 33.82
N CYS A 283 -3.18 -6.74 33.99
CA CYS A 283 -2.36 -6.42 35.14
C CYS A 283 -1.93 -4.95 35.12
N ARG A 284 -1.93 -4.32 36.29
CA ARG A 284 -1.41 -2.96 36.47
C ARG A 284 0.12 -3.04 36.57
N SER A 285 0.83 -2.40 35.65
CA SER A 285 2.29 -2.34 35.64
C SER A 285 2.77 -0.89 35.63
N SER A 286 3.74 -0.58 36.48
CA SER A 286 4.41 0.71 36.51
C SER A 286 5.67 0.68 35.64
N LEU A 287 5.95 1.78 34.95
CA LEU A 287 7.18 1.94 34.19
C LEU A 287 8.40 1.87 35.13
N PRO A 288 9.48 1.12 34.79
CA PRO A 288 10.69 1.12 35.59
C PRO A 288 11.23 2.53 35.87
N GLU A 289 11.77 2.76 37.07
CA GLU A 289 12.41 4.03 37.43
C GLU A 289 13.93 3.90 37.31
N LEU A 290 14.51 4.39 36.20
CA LEU A 290 15.95 4.39 36.00
C LEU A 290 16.50 5.81 36.19
N ARG A 291 16.97 6.16 37.40
CA ARG A 291 17.54 7.49 37.68
C ARG A 291 19.07 7.45 37.68
N GLY A 292 19.69 8.04 36.67
CA GLY A 292 21.15 8.11 36.58
C GLY A 292 21.69 7.59 35.25
N VAL A 293 22.84 6.92 35.31
CA VAL A 293 23.56 6.40 34.14
C VAL A 293 23.24 4.93 33.95
N VAL A 294 22.82 4.57 32.74
CA VAL A 294 22.54 3.19 32.33
C VAL A 294 23.63 2.71 31.38
N ILE A 295 24.18 1.52 31.62
CA ILE A 295 25.02 0.80 30.65
C ILE A 295 24.18 -0.30 30.01
N VAL A 296 24.08 -0.30 28.69
CA VAL A 296 23.52 -1.38 27.89
C VAL A 296 24.64 -2.14 27.23
N LEU A 297 24.65 -3.47 27.36
CA LEU A 297 25.70 -4.34 26.85
C LEU A 297 25.20 -5.12 25.63
N GLY A 298 25.75 -4.81 24.45
CA GLY A 298 25.37 -5.45 23.18
C GLY A 298 25.36 -4.48 22.01
N ALA A 299 25.19 -5.03 20.81
CA ALA A 299 25.17 -4.27 19.55
C ALA A 299 24.21 -4.88 18.50
N GLY A 300 23.15 -5.57 18.93
CA GLY A 300 22.04 -5.98 18.06
C GLY A 300 20.77 -5.23 18.43
N ASP A 301 19.67 -5.45 17.71
CA ASP A 301 18.40 -4.74 17.86
C ASP A 301 17.96 -4.60 19.33
N THR A 302 18.01 -5.71 20.08
CA THR A 302 17.68 -5.73 21.51
C THR A 302 18.44 -4.71 22.34
N ALA A 303 19.72 -4.44 22.02
CA ALA A 303 20.53 -3.46 22.75
C ALA A 303 20.06 -2.02 22.47
N PHE A 304 19.73 -1.70 21.22
CA PHE A 304 19.25 -0.37 20.85
C PHE A 304 17.83 -0.11 21.36
N ASP A 305 16.96 -1.13 21.35
CA ASP A 305 15.64 -1.08 22.01
C ASP A 305 15.78 -0.88 23.53
N CYS A 306 16.71 -1.58 24.19
CA CYS A 306 16.99 -1.37 25.61
C CYS A 306 17.48 0.07 25.88
N ALA A 307 18.36 0.60 25.02
CA ALA A 307 18.93 1.92 25.18
C ALA A 307 17.86 3.03 25.07
N THR A 308 17.06 3.00 24.01
CA THR A 308 15.97 3.96 23.78
C THR A 308 14.85 3.83 24.80
N SER A 309 14.53 2.61 25.25
CA SER A 309 13.56 2.34 26.32
C SER A 309 14.04 2.82 27.69
N ALA A 310 15.34 2.77 27.97
CA ALA A 310 15.91 3.31 29.21
C ALA A 310 15.70 4.82 29.34
N LEU A 311 15.78 5.56 28.23
CA LEU A 311 15.44 7.00 28.21
C LEU A 311 13.98 7.26 28.59
N ARG A 312 13.04 6.40 28.13
CA ARG A 312 11.61 6.49 28.53
C ARG A 312 11.41 6.22 30.01
N CYS A 313 12.26 5.40 30.63
CA CYS A 313 12.23 5.10 32.07
C CYS A 313 12.81 6.23 32.94
N GLY A 314 13.37 7.28 32.33
CA GLY A 314 13.93 8.45 33.00
C GLY A 314 15.46 8.46 33.12
N ALA A 315 16.17 7.59 32.39
CA ALA A 315 17.63 7.56 32.39
C ALA A 315 18.20 8.93 32.02
N ARG A 316 19.19 9.41 32.79
CA ARG A 316 19.86 10.69 32.54
C ARG A 316 20.86 10.58 31.37
N ARG A 317 21.48 9.41 31.23
CA ARG A 317 22.47 9.10 30.19
C ARG A 317 22.49 7.60 29.94
N VAL A 318 22.68 7.20 28.69
CA VAL A 318 22.77 5.80 28.29
C VAL A 318 24.06 5.57 27.52
N TYR A 319 24.83 4.57 27.95
CA TYR A 319 26.00 4.06 27.24
C TYR A 319 25.65 2.71 26.62
N VAL A 320 25.87 2.56 25.32
CA VAL A 320 25.81 1.29 24.60
C VAL A 320 27.24 0.79 24.43
N CYS A 321 27.62 -0.19 25.24
CA CYS A 321 28.97 -0.77 25.25
C CYS A 321 28.98 -2.09 24.48
N PHE A 322 29.98 -2.30 23.64
CA PHE A 322 30.11 -3.53 22.85
C PHE A 322 31.56 -3.93 22.65
N ARG A 323 31.79 -5.25 22.62
CA ARG A 323 33.12 -5.88 22.62
C ARG A 323 33.88 -5.83 21.29
N LYS A 324 33.36 -5.13 20.28
CA LYS A 324 33.96 -5.02 18.93
C LYS A 324 33.91 -3.56 18.44
N GLY A 325 34.27 -3.30 17.20
CA GLY A 325 34.20 -1.96 16.59
C GLY A 325 32.80 -1.57 16.12
N PHE A 326 32.62 -0.30 15.73
CA PHE A 326 31.37 0.21 15.14
C PHE A 326 30.96 -0.52 13.86
N THR A 327 31.93 -0.92 13.03
CA THR A 327 31.71 -1.70 11.81
C THR A 327 31.19 -3.12 12.09
N ASN A 328 31.14 -3.54 13.35
CA ASN A 328 30.65 -4.84 13.78
C ASN A 328 29.30 -4.77 14.51
N ILE A 329 28.64 -3.61 14.51
CA ILE A 329 27.25 -3.50 14.96
C ILE A 329 26.39 -4.42 14.09
N ARG A 330 25.53 -5.23 14.73
CA ARG A 330 24.67 -6.21 14.06
C ARG A 330 23.30 -5.65 13.73
N ALA A 331 22.83 -4.66 14.50
CA ALA A 331 21.60 -3.96 14.16
C ALA A 331 21.79 -3.16 12.88
N VAL A 332 20.73 -3.02 12.11
CA VAL A 332 20.78 -2.22 10.89
C VAL A 332 20.98 -0.73 11.18
N PRO A 333 21.52 0.05 10.23
CA PRO A 333 21.78 1.47 10.42
C PRO A 333 20.56 2.26 10.88
N GLU A 334 19.36 1.90 10.43
CA GLU A 334 18.12 2.58 10.80
C GLU A 334 17.80 2.43 12.29
N GLU A 335 18.09 1.26 12.87
CA GLU A 335 17.87 0.98 14.30
C GLU A 335 18.92 1.69 15.17
N MET A 336 20.18 1.69 14.72
CA MET A 336 21.25 2.45 15.39
C MET A 336 20.98 3.96 15.37
N GLU A 337 20.45 4.49 14.27
CA GLU A 337 20.20 5.93 14.12
C GLU A 337 19.18 6.44 15.15
N LEU A 338 18.17 5.63 15.53
CA LEU A 338 17.21 6.00 16.58
C LEU A 338 17.92 6.30 17.91
N ALA A 339 18.81 5.40 18.36
CA ALA A 339 19.56 5.60 19.59
C ALA A 339 20.54 6.78 19.50
N LYS A 340 21.14 6.98 18.32
CA LYS A 340 22.08 8.08 18.06
C LYS A 340 21.39 9.45 18.08
N GLU A 341 20.25 9.59 17.42
CA GLU A 341 19.46 10.83 17.42
C GLU A 341 18.96 11.20 18.82
N GLU A 342 18.73 10.19 19.67
CA GLU A 342 18.37 10.33 21.08
C GLU A 342 19.60 10.48 22.01
N GLN A 343 20.80 10.67 21.45
CA GLN A 343 22.03 10.98 22.17
C GLN A 343 22.49 9.86 23.11
N CYS A 344 22.25 8.60 22.76
CA CYS A 344 22.96 7.48 23.38
C CYS A 344 24.45 7.52 22.99
N GLU A 345 25.34 7.20 23.93
CA GLU A 345 26.78 7.15 23.68
C GLU A 345 27.24 5.74 23.39
N PHE A 346 28.05 5.57 22.35
CA PHE A 346 28.53 4.28 21.90
C PHE A 346 29.99 4.08 22.31
N LEU A 347 30.27 3.01 23.06
CA LEU A 347 31.59 2.69 23.55
C LEU A 347 32.04 1.33 22.98
N PRO A 348 32.76 1.33 21.85
CA PRO A 348 33.26 0.12 21.20
C PRO A 348 34.44 -0.48 21.96
N PHE A 349 34.83 -1.69 21.58
CA PHE A 349 36.03 -2.38 22.05
C PHE A 349 36.09 -2.61 23.57
N LEU A 350 34.94 -2.84 24.22
CA LEU A 350 34.85 -3.05 25.66
C LEU A 350 34.21 -4.41 25.99
N SER A 351 34.97 -5.26 26.69
CA SER A 351 34.46 -6.54 27.23
C SER A 351 34.30 -6.44 28.75
N PRO A 352 33.13 -6.79 29.31
CA PRO A 352 32.86 -6.59 30.73
C PRO A 352 33.60 -7.61 31.61
N ARG A 353 34.15 -7.15 32.74
CA ARG A 353 34.97 -7.96 33.66
C ARG A 353 34.38 -8.06 35.05
N GLU A 354 33.95 -6.94 35.64
CA GLU A 354 33.55 -6.91 37.05
C GLU A 354 32.53 -5.81 37.31
N VAL A 355 31.40 -6.18 37.92
CA VAL A 355 30.40 -5.21 38.37
C VAL A 355 30.86 -4.60 39.69
N ILE A 356 30.96 -3.28 39.73
CA ILE A 356 31.37 -2.53 40.90
C ILE A 356 30.12 -2.27 41.73
N MET A 357 30.07 -2.84 42.93
CA MET A 357 28.94 -2.70 43.87
C MET A 357 29.30 -1.70 44.98
N LYS A 358 28.34 -0.84 45.36
CA LYS A 358 28.45 0.05 46.53
C LYS A 358 27.11 0.08 47.27
N ASN A 359 27.13 -0.15 48.58
CA ASN A 359 25.92 -0.18 49.41
C ASN A 359 24.81 -1.12 48.87
N GLY A 360 25.20 -2.26 48.30
CA GLY A 360 24.28 -3.22 47.69
C GLY A 360 23.69 -2.81 46.34
N GLN A 361 24.12 -1.69 45.75
CA GLN A 361 23.67 -1.20 44.45
C GLN A 361 24.82 -1.19 43.43
N VAL A 362 24.51 -1.31 42.15
CA VAL A 362 25.47 -1.08 41.07
C VAL A 362 26.00 0.35 41.15
N ALA A 363 27.32 0.51 41.08
CA ALA A 363 28.01 1.79 41.06
C ALA A 363 28.93 1.96 39.82
N GLY A 364 29.04 0.91 39.01
CA GLY A 364 29.78 0.92 37.75
C GLY A 364 30.10 -0.47 37.22
N LEU A 365 30.76 -0.50 36.07
CA LEU A 365 31.25 -1.72 35.42
C LEU A 365 32.70 -1.51 35.00
N ARG A 366 33.57 -2.44 35.40
CA ARG A 366 34.93 -2.55 34.90
C ARG A 366 34.93 -3.37 33.62
N PHE A 367 35.61 -2.85 32.61
CA PHE A 367 35.84 -3.48 31.33
C PHE A 367 37.34 -3.67 31.12
N CYS A 368 37.69 -4.62 30.26
CA CYS A 368 38.98 -4.67 29.57
C CYS A 368 38.79 -4.25 28.11
N ARG A 369 39.85 -3.70 27.51
CA ARG A 369 39.84 -3.37 26.08
C ARG A 369 39.84 -4.66 25.26
N THR A 370 39.20 -4.62 24.09
CA THR A 370 39.33 -5.66 23.07
C THR A 370 39.96 -5.11 21.81
N GLU A 371 40.65 -5.96 21.07
CA GLU A 371 41.18 -5.63 19.75
C GLU A 371 41.19 -6.84 18.83
N GLN A 372 41.33 -6.59 17.54
CA GLN A 372 41.38 -7.62 16.52
C GLN A 372 42.84 -7.81 16.09
N THR A 373 43.32 -9.06 16.10
CA THR A 373 44.66 -9.41 15.60
C THR A 373 44.71 -9.33 14.07
N GLU A 374 45.90 -9.43 13.48
CA GLU A 374 46.07 -9.46 12.02
C GLU A 374 45.34 -10.64 11.36
N GLU A 375 45.19 -11.76 12.08
CA GLU A 375 44.47 -12.96 11.67
C GLU A 375 42.94 -12.83 11.79
N GLY A 376 42.46 -11.75 12.40
CA GLY A 376 41.03 -11.48 12.58
C GLY A 376 40.43 -12.01 13.88
N ASP A 377 41.23 -12.64 14.74
CA ASP A 377 40.81 -13.11 16.06
C ASP A 377 40.65 -11.94 17.03
N TRP A 378 39.76 -12.11 18.01
CA TRP A 378 39.50 -11.07 19.02
C TRP A 378 40.22 -11.41 20.31
N MET A 379 41.10 -10.51 20.75
CA MET A 379 41.81 -10.62 22.02
C MET A 379 41.30 -9.60 23.04
N GLU A 380 41.49 -9.92 24.32
CA GLU A 380 41.12 -9.07 25.45
C GLU A 380 42.41 -8.66 26.18
N ASP A 381 42.65 -7.35 26.31
CA ASP A 381 43.81 -6.80 27.01
C ASP A 381 43.43 -6.49 28.46
N GLU A 382 43.90 -7.34 29.38
CA GLU A 382 43.61 -7.24 30.82
C GLU A 382 44.32 -6.07 31.52
N GLU A 383 45.37 -5.51 30.92
CA GLU A 383 46.10 -4.36 31.45
C GLU A 383 45.37 -3.05 31.11
N GLN A 384 44.73 -3.01 29.93
CA GLN A 384 43.96 -1.85 29.46
C GLN A 384 42.52 -1.88 29.99
N VAL A 385 42.34 -1.36 31.21
CA VAL A 385 41.05 -1.34 31.91
C VAL A 385 40.29 -0.01 31.81
N VAL A 386 38.97 -0.10 31.71
CA VAL A 386 38.04 1.05 31.81
C VAL A 386 37.08 0.83 32.96
N LYS A 387 36.96 1.81 33.86
CA LYS A 387 35.96 1.80 34.94
C LYS A 387 34.88 2.83 34.62
N LEU A 388 33.74 2.36 34.11
CA LEU A 388 32.62 3.23 33.76
C LEU A 388 31.63 3.29 34.92
N LYS A 389 31.35 4.50 35.42
CA LYS A 389 30.32 4.71 36.46
C LYS A 389 28.93 4.49 35.89
N ALA A 390 28.12 3.74 36.60
CA ALA A 390 26.73 3.46 36.23
C ALA A 390 25.91 3.13 37.46
N ASP A 391 24.62 3.44 37.39
CA ASP A 391 23.64 3.10 38.41
C ASP A 391 22.86 1.84 38.00
N TYR A 392 22.78 1.57 36.68
CA TYR A 392 22.10 0.41 36.12
C TYR A 392 22.90 -0.25 35.00
N ILE A 393 22.76 -1.58 34.89
CA ILE A 393 23.33 -2.38 33.80
C ILE A 393 22.21 -3.22 33.17
N ILE A 394 22.11 -3.17 31.85
CA ILE A 394 21.17 -3.97 31.04
C ILE A 394 21.97 -4.86 30.10
N SER A 395 21.92 -6.18 30.31
CA SER A 395 22.57 -7.17 29.45
C SER A 395 21.68 -7.56 28.27
N ALA A 396 22.11 -7.24 27.04
CA ALA A 396 21.42 -7.52 25.79
C ALA A 396 22.22 -8.45 24.86
N PHE A 397 22.78 -9.53 25.41
CA PHE A 397 23.60 -10.52 24.69
C PHE A 397 22.82 -11.51 23.82
N GLY A 398 21.51 -11.30 23.66
CA GLY A 398 20.61 -12.19 22.95
C GLY A 398 19.91 -13.18 23.87
N SER A 399 19.30 -14.19 23.28
CA SER A 399 18.45 -15.16 23.97
C SER A 399 18.80 -16.58 23.55
N MET A 400 18.41 -17.55 24.36
CA MET A 400 18.77 -18.96 24.20
C MET A 400 17.62 -19.85 24.66
N LEU A 401 17.72 -21.14 24.31
CA LEU A 401 16.93 -22.19 24.93
C LEU A 401 17.82 -22.97 25.91
N ASN A 402 17.58 -22.83 27.21
CA ASN A 402 18.39 -23.51 28.23
C ASN A 402 17.60 -24.01 29.45
N GLU A 403 16.27 -24.03 29.37
CA GLU A 403 15.40 -24.58 30.42
C GLU A 403 15.19 -26.09 30.23
N PRO A 404 15.75 -26.97 31.11
CA PRO A 404 15.73 -28.42 30.89
C PRO A 404 14.32 -28.99 30.74
N LYS A 405 13.35 -28.46 31.50
CA LYS A 405 11.95 -28.88 31.42
C LYS A 405 11.33 -28.66 30.03
N VAL A 406 11.74 -27.58 29.34
CA VAL A 406 11.24 -27.28 27.99
C VAL A 406 11.90 -28.19 26.96
N THR A 407 13.22 -28.42 27.07
CA THR A 407 13.93 -29.34 26.17
C THR A 407 13.46 -30.79 26.36
N GLU A 408 13.23 -31.23 27.59
CA GLU A 408 12.69 -32.56 27.90
C GLU A 408 11.27 -32.73 27.35
N ALA A 409 10.44 -31.68 27.44
CA ALA A 409 9.09 -31.69 26.87
C ALA A 409 9.05 -31.80 25.33
N MET A 410 10.16 -31.52 24.65
CA MET A 410 10.33 -31.70 23.20
C MET A 410 10.87 -33.08 22.80
N SER A 411 11.20 -33.95 23.75
CA SER A 411 11.65 -35.32 23.43
C SER A 411 10.60 -36.08 22.61
N PRO A 412 10.97 -36.87 21.58
CA PRO A 412 12.34 -37.27 21.18
C PRO A 412 12.95 -36.43 20.03
N VAL A 413 12.50 -35.19 19.82
CA VAL A 413 13.06 -34.33 18.76
C VAL A 413 14.57 -34.14 18.96
N LYS A 414 15.35 -34.39 17.89
CA LYS A 414 16.80 -34.17 17.89
C LYS A 414 17.11 -32.68 18.01
N LEU A 415 18.02 -32.35 18.92
CA LEU A 415 18.58 -31.01 19.05
C LEU A 415 19.93 -30.96 18.35
N ASN A 416 20.24 -29.84 17.70
CA ASN A 416 21.52 -29.61 17.07
C ASN A 416 22.60 -29.19 18.09
N ARG A 417 23.82 -28.90 17.61
CA ARG A 417 24.96 -28.47 18.46
C ARG A 417 24.73 -27.18 19.27
N TRP A 418 23.74 -26.38 18.87
CA TRP A 418 23.37 -25.12 19.53
C TRP A 418 22.25 -25.30 20.57
N GLY A 419 21.76 -26.52 20.76
CA GLY A 419 20.70 -26.84 21.71
C GLY A 419 19.30 -26.47 21.21
N THR A 420 19.13 -26.19 19.92
CA THR A 420 17.82 -25.92 19.30
C THR A 420 17.35 -27.12 18.46
N PRO A 421 16.03 -27.28 18.19
CA PRO A 421 15.52 -28.33 17.31
C PRO A 421 16.22 -28.35 15.95
N GLU A 422 16.69 -29.53 15.54
CA GLU A 422 17.18 -29.74 14.18
C GLU A 422 16.00 -29.84 13.23
N VAL A 423 15.99 -29.00 12.19
CA VAL A 423 14.94 -28.96 11.16
C VAL A 423 15.53 -29.09 9.77
N ASN A 424 14.74 -29.66 8.86
CA ASN A 424 15.00 -29.56 7.43
C ASN A 424 14.64 -28.14 6.96
N THR A 425 15.58 -27.43 6.34
CA THR A 425 15.41 -26.02 5.95
C THR A 425 14.40 -25.80 4.81
N ASP A 426 14.10 -26.83 4.03
CA ASP A 426 13.10 -26.74 2.94
C ASP A 426 11.69 -27.05 3.45
N THR A 427 11.55 -27.88 4.50
CA THR A 427 10.24 -28.35 4.97
C THR A 427 9.84 -27.86 6.35
N MET A 428 10.78 -27.34 7.14
CA MET A 428 10.66 -27.00 8.56
C MET A 428 10.32 -28.20 9.46
N GLN A 429 10.43 -29.42 8.93
CA GLN A 429 10.16 -30.66 9.66
C GLN A 429 11.34 -31.01 10.56
N THR A 430 11.05 -31.49 11.77
CA THR A 430 12.06 -31.99 12.71
C THR A 430 12.43 -33.45 12.41
N SER A 431 13.20 -34.09 13.32
CA SER A 431 13.42 -35.55 13.25
C SER A 431 12.15 -36.38 13.41
N GLU A 432 11.09 -35.81 13.98
CA GLU A 432 9.78 -36.45 14.12
C GLU A 432 8.84 -35.98 12.99
N PRO A 433 8.29 -36.89 12.15
CA PRO A 433 7.57 -36.48 10.94
C PRO A 433 6.33 -35.60 11.15
N TRP A 434 5.73 -35.68 12.34
CA TRP A 434 4.52 -34.96 12.73
C TRP A 434 4.82 -33.66 13.51
N VAL A 435 6.11 -33.34 13.71
CA VAL A 435 6.56 -32.16 14.47
C VAL A 435 7.42 -31.27 13.58
N PHE A 436 7.07 -29.99 13.54
CA PHE A 436 7.71 -28.94 12.76
C PHE A 436 8.15 -27.82 13.69
N ALA A 437 9.14 -27.01 13.30
CA ALA A 437 9.58 -25.87 14.08
C ALA A 437 10.04 -24.72 13.17
N GLY A 438 9.86 -23.48 13.62
CA GLY A 438 10.19 -22.29 12.83
C GLY A 438 10.25 -21.01 13.66
N GLY A 439 10.88 -19.97 13.12
CA GLY A 439 11.23 -18.74 13.83
C GLY A 439 12.51 -18.88 14.64
N ASP A 440 12.72 -18.01 15.64
CA ASP A 440 13.99 -17.97 16.41
C ASP A 440 14.40 -19.34 16.99
N ILE A 441 13.42 -20.18 17.34
CA ILE A 441 13.67 -21.53 17.88
C ILE A 441 14.36 -22.47 16.88
N ALA A 442 14.18 -22.26 15.57
CA ALA A 442 14.89 -23.03 14.55
C ALA A 442 16.35 -22.58 14.40
N GLY A 443 16.71 -21.39 14.91
CA GLY A 443 18.06 -20.81 14.80
C GLY A 443 18.43 -20.34 13.38
N LEU A 444 17.44 -20.18 12.50
CA LEU A 444 17.60 -19.73 11.11
C LEU A 444 17.20 -18.25 10.96
N ALA A 445 16.01 -17.90 11.45
CA ALA A 445 15.46 -16.56 11.39
C ALA A 445 16.16 -15.60 12.38
N ASN A 446 16.36 -14.36 11.95
CA ASN A 446 16.83 -13.26 12.80
C ASN A 446 15.82 -12.09 12.84
N THR A 447 14.75 -12.17 12.07
CA THR A 447 13.75 -11.11 11.92
C THR A 447 12.32 -11.64 12.03
N SER A 448 11.37 -10.73 12.28
CA SER A 448 9.94 -11.08 12.31
C SER A 448 9.46 -11.65 10.97
N VAL A 449 9.92 -11.12 9.84
CA VAL A 449 9.48 -11.56 8.50
C VAL A 449 10.04 -12.93 8.12
N GLU A 450 11.27 -13.27 8.53
CA GLU A 450 11.80 -14.62 8.37
C GLU A 450 11.05 -15.62 9.25
N SER A 451 10.73 -15.25 10.49
CA SER A 451 9.89 -16.09 11.36
C SER A 451 8.51 -16.35 10.76
N VAL A 452 7.89 -15.32 10.17
CA VAL A 452 6.64 -15.48 9.41
C VAL A 452 6.83 -16.44 8.24
N ASN A 453 7.94 -16.33 7.50
CA ASN A 453 8.23 -17.22 6.38
C ASN A 453 8.44 -18.68 6.81
N ASP A 454 9.11 -18.93 7.93
CA ASP A 454 9.26 -20.30 8.45
C ASP A 454 7.89 -20.92 8.76
N GLY A 455 6.97 -20.14 9.36
CA GLY A 455 5.59 -20.58 9.58
C GLY A 455 4.81 -20.83 8.28
N LYS A 456 4.99 -19.96 7.28
CA LYS A 456 4.41 -20.09 5.93
C LYS A 456 4.91 -21.38 5.28
N GLN A 457 6.21 -21.61 5.27
CA GLN A 457 6.84 -22.79 4.70
C GLN A 457 6.37 -24.06 5.41
N ALA A 458 6.40 -24.08 6.75
CA ALA A 458 5.95 -25.20 7.55
C ALA A 458 4.48 -25.57 7.26
N SER A 459 3.60 -24.59 7.06
CA SER A 459 2.17 -24.84 6.83
C SER A 459 1.89 -25.75 5.62
N TRP A 460 2.65 -25.59 4.52
CA TRP A 460 2.52 -26.44 3.33
C TRP A 460 2.93 -27.88 3.60
N HIS A 461 4.02 -28.08 4.35
CA HIS A 461 4.54 -29.41 4.63
C HIS A 461 3.77 -30.10 5.77
N ILE A 462 3.22 -29.35 6.72
CA ILE A 462 2.21 -29.84 7.67
C ILE A 462 0.97 -30.32 6.90
N HIS A 463 0.49 -29.51 5.95
CA HIS A 463 -0.63 -29.90 5.09
C HIS A 463 -0.33 -31.22 4.35
N ARG A 464 0.82 -31.30 3.67
CA ARG A 464 1.25 -32.52 2.97
C ARG A 464 1.37 -33.73 3.92
N HIS A 465 1.94 -33.54 5.11
CA HIS A 465 2.04 -34.58 6.12
C HIS A 465 0.66 -35.10 6.51
N ILE A 466 -0.25 -34.20 6.91
CA ILE A 466 -1.60 -34.58 7.32
C ILE A 466 -2.33 -35.29 6.18
N GLN A 467 -2.32 -34.73 4.97
CA GLN A 467 -2.99 -35.35 3.82
C GLN A 467 -2.45 -36.77 3.53
N SER A 468 -1.14 -36.99 3.70
CA SER A 468 -0.54 -38.33 3.53
C SER A 468 -1.05 -39.36 4.55
N LEU A 469 -1.40 -38.95 5.77
CA LEU A 469 -2.00 -39.84 6.78
C LEU A 469 -3.38 -40.36 6.36
N TYR A 470 -4.05 -39.64 5.46
CA TYR A 470 -5.38 -39.96 4.93
C TYR A 470 -5.33 -40.47 3.48
N GLY A 471 -4.15 -40.89 3.00
CA GLY A 471 -3.97 -41.44 1.66
C GLY A 471 -4.19 -40.44 0.51
N GLN A 472 -4.18 -39.14 0.81
CA GLN A 472 -4.36 -38.07 -0.18
C GLN A 472 -3.01 -37.60 -0.73
N ILE A 473 -2.98 -37.32 -2.04
CA ILE A 473 -1.80 -36.79 -2.72
C ILE A 473 -1.97 -35.29 -2.90
N VAL A 474 -1.02 -34.53 -2.38
CA VAL A 474 -0.91 -33.08 -2.57
C VAL A 474 0.09 -32.80 -3.69
N ASP A 475 -0.18 -31.77 -4.49
CA ASP A 475 0.73 -31.28 -5.53
C ASP A 475 2.15 -31.05 -4.95
N PRO A 476 3.23 -31.44 -5.64
CA PRO A 476 4.59 -31.13 -5.19
C PRO A 476 4.88 -29.62 -5.20
N VAL A 477 4.19 -28.83 -6.03
CA VAL A 477 4.33 -27.37 -6.11
C VAL A 477 3.43 -26.71 -5.06
N PRO A 478 3.99 -25.89 -4.14
CA PRO A 478 3.21 -25.18 -3.14
C PRO A 478 2.12 -24.29 -3.74
N LYS A 479 0.88 -24.47 -3.26
CA LYS A 479 -0.31 -23.69 -3.64
C LYS A 479 -1.00 -23.16 -2.39
N LEU A 480 -0.30 -22.31 -1.64
CA LEU A 480 -0.88 -21.66 -0.46
C LEU A 480 -1.95 -20.63 -0.87
N PRO A 481 -3.15 -20.63 -0.26
CA PRO A 481 -4.20 -19.69 -0.63
C PRO A 481 -3.87 -18.25 -0.23
N LEU A 482 -4.43 -17.31 -1.00
CA LEU A 482 -4.31 -15.87 -0.77
C LEU A 482 -5.10 -15.41 0.47
N PHE A 483 -4.98 -14.12 0.80
CA PHE A 483 -5.85 -13.44 1.75
C PHE A 483 -7.17 -13.06 1.09
N TYR A 484 -8.28 -13.26 1.79
CA TYR A 484 -9.61 -12.88 1.32
C TYR A 484 -10.40 -12.11 2.38
N SER A 485 -11.26 -11.20 1.93
CA SER A 485 -12.28 -10.52 2.73
C SER A 485 -13.63 -10.52 2.01
N ALA A 486 -14.68 -10.01 2.68
CA ALA A 486 -16.00 -9.84 2.07
C ALA A 486 -15.99 -8.92 0.82
N ILE A 487 -14.98 -8.06 0.66
CA ILE A 487 -14.82 -7.22 -0.54
C ILE A 487 -14.61 -8.10 -1.78
N ASP A 488 -13.90 -9.22 -1.67
CA ASP A 488 -13.54 -10.03 -2.85
C ASP A 488 -14.75 -10.71 -3.50
N GLN A 489 -15.85 -10.84 -2.76
CA GLN A 489 -17.12 -11.41 -3.23
C GLN A 489 -18.03 -10.37 -3.92
N VAL A 490 -17.66 -9.09 -3.92
CA VAL A 490 -18.48 -8.05 -4.56
C VAL A 490 -18.55 -8.29 -6.08
N ASP A 491 -19.78 -8.37 -6.59
CA ASP A 491 -20.03 -8.47 -8.02
C ASP A 491 -19.81 -7.12 -8.70
N ILE A 492 -18.89 -7.11 -9.66
CA ILE A 492 -18.56 -5.96 -10.51
C ILE A 492 -18.95 -6.19 -11.97
N SER A 493 -19.70 -7.25 -12.28
CA SER A 493 -20.22 -7.48 -13.62
C SER A 493 -21.23 -6.41 -14.03
N VAL A 494 -21.37 -6.21 -15.34
CA VAL A 494 -22.31 -5.25 -15.91
C VAL A 494 -22.82 -5.78 -17.24
N GLU A 495 -24.09 -5.52 -17.55
CA GLU A 495 -24.69 -5.87 -18.84
C GLU A 495 -24.89 -4.61 -19.68
N VAL A 496 -24.50 -4.67 -20.95
CA VAL A 496 -24.61 -3.56 -21.91
C VAL A 496 -25.08 -4.12 -23.25
N CYS A 497 -26.18 -3.60 -23.79
CA CYS A 497 -26.76 -4.06 -25.07
C CYS A 497 -26.98 -5.59 -25.14
N GLY A 498 -27.38 -6.22 -24.03
CA GLY A 498 -27.55 -7.68 -23.95
C GLY A 498 -26.24 -8.47 -23.84
N ILE A 499 -25.08 -7.81 -23.78
CA ILE A 499 -23.78 -8.44 -23.61
C ILE A 499 -23.39 -8.35 -22.12
N LYS A 500 -23.08 -9.50 -21.51
CA LYS A 500 -22.61 -9.57 -20.13
C LYS A 500 -21.10 -9.41 -20.07
N PHE A 501 -20.64 -8.38 -19.38
CA PHE A 501 -19.22 -8.15 -19.09
C PHE A 501 -18.91 -8.67 -17.68
N PRO A 502 -17.88 -9.53 -17.50
CA PRO A 502 -17.55 -10.06 -16.17
C PRO A 502 -17.00 -8.98 -15.22
N ASN A 503 -16.44 -7.91 -15.78
CA ASN A 503 -16.07 -6.67 -15.10
C ASN A 503 -16.08 -5.52 -16.12
N PRO A 504 -16.14 -4.24 -15.70
CA PRO A 504 -16.34 -3.13 -16.64
C PRO A 504 -15.05 -2.68 -17.31
N PHE A 505 -13.90 -3.33 -17.09
CA PHE A 505 -12.60 -2.89 -17.59
C PHE A 505 -12.18 -3.69 -18.83
N GLY A 506 -11.71 -2.97 -19.86
CA GLY A 506 -11.25 -3.60 -21.09
C GLY A 506 -10.12 -2.87 -21.77
N LEU A 507 -9.42 -3.58 -22.66
CA LEU A 507 -8.36 -2.98 -23.45
C LEU A 507 -8.95 -2.19 -24.63
N ALA A 508 -8.56 -0.92 -24.76
CA ALA A 508 -8.93 -0.10 -25.91
C ALA A 508 -8.24 -0.57 -27.20
N SER A 509 -8.82 -0.25 -28.36
CA SER A 509 -8.19 -0.49 -29.67
C SER A 509 -6.93 0.36 -29.84
N ALA A 510 -5.76 -0.19 -29.53
CA ALA A 510 -4.54 0.58 -29.28
C ALA A 510 -3.27 -0.31 -29.23
N PRO A 511 -2.06 0.21 -28.92
CA PRO A 511 -0.85 -0.62 -28.81
C PRO A 511 -0.95 -1.83 -27.87
N PRO A 512 -1.66 -1.78 -26.72
CA PRO A 512 -1.90 -2.98 -25.89
C PRO A 512 -2.67 -4.11 -26.59
N THR A 513 -3.27 -3.86 -27.76
CA THR A 513 -4.01 -4.85 -28.55
C THR A 513 -3.43 -5.00 -29.97
N THR A 514 -2.14 -4.73 -30.16
CA THR A 514 -1.45 -4.88 -31.45
C THR A 514 -1.51 -6.31 -32.01
N SER A 515 -1.66 -7.34 -31.17
CA SER A 515 -1.75 -8.74 -31.61
C SER A 515 -2.69 -9.57 -30.75
N THR A 516 -3.17 -10.68 -31.31
CA THR A 516 -4.05 -11.65 -30.66
C THR A 516 -3.43 -12.28 -29.43
N ALA A 517 -2.13 -12.56 -29.47
CA ALA A 517 -1.40 -13.10 -28.33
C ALA A 517 -1.35 -12.12 -27.14
N MET A 518 -1.46 -10.82 -27.38
CA MET A 518 -1.56 -9.82 -26.31
C MET A 518 -2.95 -9.84 -25.67
N ILE A 519 -4.01 -9.89 -26.49
CA ILE A 519 -5.40 -9.97 -25.99
C ILE A 519 -5.61 -11.26 -25.20
N ARG A 520 -5.12 -12.40 -25.69
CA ARG A 520 -5.15 -13.68 -24.97
C ARG A 520 -4.54 -13.55 -23.57
N ARG A 521 -3.32 -13.02 -23.46
CA ARG A 521 -2.67 -12.82 -22.16
C ARG A 521 -3.44 -11.85 -21.28
N ALA A 522 -4.07 -10.81 -21.85
CA ALA A 522 -4.92 -9.91 -21.07
C ALA A 522 -6.15 -10.64 -20.50
N PHE A 523 -6.80 -11.52 -21.27
CA PHE A 523 -7.90 -12.35 -20.74
C PHE A 523 -7.43 -13.34 -19.67
N GLU A 524 -6.25 -13.95 -19.85
CA GLU A 524 -5.62 -14.78 -18.81
C GLU A 524 -5.34 -14.00 -17.51
N GLN A 525 -5.07 -12.70 -17.60
CA GLN A 525 -4.93 -11.82 -16.43
C GLN A 525 -6.27 -11.34 -15.84
N GLY A 526 -7.41 -11.57 -16.51
CA GLY A 526 -8.75 -11.23 -16.02
C GLY A 526 -9.40 -9.97 -16.61
N TRP A 527 -8.89 -9.41 -17.70
CA TRP A 527 -9.54 -8.30 -18.40
C TRP A 527 -10.93 -8.72 -18.91
N GLY A 528 -11.97 -7.95 -18.59
CA GLY A 528 -13.34 -8.35 -18.89
C GLY A 528 -13.70 -8.29 -20.38
N PHE A 529 -13.07 -7.35 -21.11
CA PHE A 529 -13.22 -7.26 -22.55
C PHE A 529 -11.96 -6.70 -23.23
N ALA A 530 -11.86 -6.85 -24.54
CA ALA A 530 -10.80 -6.24 -25.32
C ALA A 530 -11.28 -5.88 -26.72
N LEU A 531 -10.73 -4.80 -27.24
CA LEU A 531 -10.88 -4.41 -28.64
C LEU A 531 -9.71 -4.91 -29.47
N THR A 532 -9.99 -5.43 -30.66
CA THR A 532 -8.93 -5.61 -31.67
C THR A 532 -8.32 -4.25 -32.00
N LYS A 533 -7.03 -4.21 -32.40
CA LYS A 533 -6.51 -3.01 -33.07
C LYS A 533 -7.32 -2.79 -34.34
N THR A 534 -7.76 -1.55 -34.58
CA THR A 534 -8.60 -1.22 -35.74
C THR A 534 -8.02 -1.81 -37.01
N PHE A 535 -8.81 -2.53 -37.79
CA PHE A 535 -8.37 -3.10 -39.07
C PHE A 535 -9.33 -2.70 -40.21
N GLY A 536 -8.81 -2.75 -41.43
CA GLY A 536 -9.54 -2.42 -42.66
C GLY A 536 -9.47 -3.54 -43.69
N LEU A 537 -10.10 -3.33 -44.84
CA LEU A 537 -10.00 -4.23 -45.99
C LEU A 537 -8.55 -4.24 -46.54
N ASN A 538 -8.19 -5.26 -47.30
CA ASN A 538 -6.83 -5.40 -47.86
C ASN A 538 -6.42 -4.22 -48.75
N LYS A 539 -7.38 -3.57 -49.42
CA LYS A 539 -7.13 -2.38 -50.24
C LYS A 539 -6.73 -1.15 -49.41
N ASP A 540 -7.04 -1.15 -48.12
CA ASP A 540 -6.80 -0.05 -47.18
C ASP A 540 -5.61 -0.33 -46.26
N LEU A 541 -4.75 -1.30 -46.60
CA LEU A 541 -3.56 -1.61 -45.83
C LEU A 541 -2.68 -0.38 -45.63
N VAL A 542 -2.09 -0.30 -44.44
CA VAL A 542 -1.23 0.81 -44.02
C VAL A 542 0.17 0.32 -43.67
N THR A 543 1.11 1.25 -43.61
CA THR A 543 2.46 1.01 -43.12
C THR A 543 2.79 2.11 -42.12
N ASN A 544 3.16 1.73 -40.91
CA ASN A 544 3.53 2.67 -39.86
C ASN A 544 4.91 3.29 -40.11
N VAL A 545 5.09 4.52 -39.66
CA VAL A 545 6.40 5.18 -39.59
C VAL A 545 7.09 4.93 -38.26
N SER A 546 8.37 5.31 -38.14
CA SER A 546 9.12 5.30 -36.88
C SER A 546 10.09 6.48 -36.78
N PRO A 547 10.28 7.07 -35.58
CA PRO A 547 9.55 6.85 -34.33
C PRO A 547 8.09 7.36 -34.39
N ARG A 548 7.18 6.78 -33.60
CA ARG A 548 5.73 7.09 -33.69
C ARG A 548 4.96 7.18 -32.37
N ILE A 549 5.55 6.80 -31.25
CA ILE A 549 4.94 6.96 -29.91
C ILE A 549 5.99 7.63 -29.02
N VAL A 550 5.62 8.70 -28.35
CA VAL A 550 6.51 9.48 -27.47
C VAL A 550 5.84 9.76 -26.13
N ARG A 551 6.66 9.91 -25.08
CA ARG A 551 6.18 10.39 -23.78
C ARG A 551 5.57 11.78 -23.88
N GLY A 552 4.63 12.08 -23.00
CA GLY A 552 4.05 13.40 -22.83
C GLY A 552 4.98 14.37 -22.12
N THR A 553 4.99 15.64 -22.52
CA THR A 553 5.65 16.77 -21.84
C THR A 553 4.69 17.52 -20.90
N THR A 554 3.47 17.03 -20.74
CA THR A 554 2.34 17.65 -20.01
C THR A 554 2.55 17.79 -18.51
N SER A 555 3.56 17.11 -17.95
CA SER A 555 3.93 17.12 -16.53
C SER A 555 5.41 17.47 -16.31
N GLY A 556 5.99 18.23 -17.24
CA GLY A 556 7.38 18.68 -17.15
C GLY A 556 8.40 17.58 -17.47
N ASN A 557 9.56 17.62 -16.82
CA ASN A 557 10.70 16.72 -17.08
C ASN A 557 10.71 15.49 -16.16
N LEU A 558 9.54 14.90 -15.92
CA LEU A 558 9.40 13.65 -15.18
C LEU A 558 9.47 12.45 -16.14
N TYR A 559 10.40 11.54 -15.89
CA TYR A 559 10.64 10.32 -16.67
C TYR A 559 10.26 9.08 -15.86
N GLY A 560 10.18 7.93 -16.54
CA GLY A 560 9.83 6.66 -15.89
C GLY A 560 8.32 6.52 -15.65
N PRO A 561 7.90 5.99 -14.50
CA PRO A 561 6.52 5.55 -14.26
C PRO A 561 5.52 6.71 -14.33
N GLY A 562 4.26 6.38 -14.64
CA GLY A 562 3.14 7.32 -14.52
C GLY A 562 3.21 8.53 -15.44
N GLN A 563 3.66 8.36 -16.69
CA GLN A 563 3.66 9.46 -17.66
C GLN A 563 2.23 10.03 -17.81
N GLY A 564 2.10 11.35 -17.60
CA GLY A 564 0.80 12.03 -17.62
C GLY A 564 0.08 11.96 -18.98
N SER A 565 0.83 11.75 -20.05
CA SER A 565 0.27 11.48 -21.37
C SER A 565 1.26 10.76 -22.28
N PHE A 566 0.78 10.29 -23.42
CA PHE A 566 1.59 9.94 -24.59
C PHE A 566 1.07 10.71 -25.79
N LEU A 567 1.91 10.86 -26.82
CA LEU A 567 1.45 11.22 -28.16
C LEU A 567 1.86 10.14 -29.14
N ASN A 568 0.95 9.81 -30.05
CA ASN A 568 1.20 8.86 -31.12
C ASN A 568 0.82 9.40 -32.50
N ILE A 569 1.56 8.98 -33.50
CA ILE A 569 1.26 9.12 -34.94
C ILE A 569 1.14 7.72 -35.58
N GLU A 570 0.54 6.79 -34.84
CA GLU A 570 0.36 5.39 -35.25
C GLU A 570 -0.97 5.18 -35.98
N LEU A 571 -0.93 4.51 -37.13
CA LEU A 571 -2.12 4.24 -37.94
C LEU A 571 -2.96 3.09 -37.35
N ILE A 572 -3.92 2.61 -38.15
CA ILE A 572 -4.63 1.35 -37.90
C ILE A 572 -3.65 0.15 -37.94
N SER A 573 -4.16 -1.05 -37.67
CA SER A 573 -3.41 -2.30 -37.73
C SER A 573 -2.71 -2.47 -39.09
N GLU A 574 -1.43 -2.85 -39.07
CA GLU A 574 -0.70 -3.34 -40.24
C GLU A 574 -1.05 -4.81 -40.58
N LYS A 575 -1.73 -5.51 -39.67
CA LYS A 575 -2.25 -6.87 -39.88
C LYS A 575 -3.60 -6.84 -40.59
N THR A 576 -3.82 -7.82 -41.46
CA THR A 576 -4.98 -7.92 -42.36
C THR A 576 -6.29 -8.21 -41.62
N ALA A 577 -7.43 -7.95 -42.28
CA ALA A 577 -8.74 -8.37 -41.78
C ALA A 577 -8.82 -9.88 -41.56
N ALA A 578 -8.24 -10.69 -42.45
CA ALA A 578 -8.22 -12.15 -42.31
C ALA A 578 -7.53 -12.60 -41.00
N TYR A 579 -6.39 -12.00 -40.66
CA TYR A 579 -5.72 -12.25 -39.38
C TYR A 579 -6.64 -11.97 -38.20
N TRP A 580 -7.31 -10.81 -38.21
CA TRP A 580 -8.16 -10.40 -37.09
C TRP A 580 -9.44 -11.22 -36.98
N CYS A 581 -10.11 -11.52 -38.09
CA CYS A 581 -11.28 -12.39 -38.08
C CYS A 581 -10.93 -13.78 -37.53
N GLN A 582 -9.87 -14.42 -38.02
CA GLN A 582 -9.44 -15.70 -37.48
C GLN A 582 -9.12 -15.61 -35.98
N SER A 583 -8.44 -14.54 -35.59
CA SER A 583 -8.05 -14.30 -34.19
C SER A 583 -9.25 -14.11 -33.26
N VAL A 584 -10.30 -13.43 -33.71
CA VAL A 584 -11.53 -13.26 -32.95
C VAL A 584 -12.22 -14.61 -32.75
N THR A 585 -12.30 -15.44 -33.80
CA THR A 585 -12.83 -16.80 -33.70
C THR A 585 -12.06 -17.63 -32.66
N GLU A 586 -10.72 -17.57 -32.67
CA GLU A 586 -9.86 -18.26 -31.71
C GLU A 586 -10.05 -17.74 -30.28
N LEU A 587 -10.12 -16.42 -30.10
CA LEU A 587 -10.32 -15.80 -28.79
C LEU A 587 -11.69 -16.14 -28.21
N LYS A 588 -12.76 -16.12 -29.01
CA LYS A 588 -14.12 -16.43 -28.54
C LYS A 588 -14.33 -17.90 -28.27
N ARG A 589 -13.66 -18.79 -29.01
CA ARG A 589 -13.61 -20.22 -28.71
C ARG A 589 -12.97 -20.47 -27.35
N ASP A 590 -11.84 -19.81 -27.07
CA ASP A 590 -11.04 -20.10 -25.88
C ASP A 590 -11.50 -19.31 -24.65
N PHE A 591 -12.13 -18.15 -24.85
CA PHE A 591 -12.61 -17.24 -23.81
C PHE A 591 -14.07 -16.82 -24.07
N PRO A 592 -15.04 -17.75 -23.97
CA PRO A 592 -16.43 -17.49 -24.33
C PRO A 592 -17.08 -16.39 -23.47
N ASN A 593 -16.65 -16.26 -22.21
CA ASN A 593 -17.18 -15.31 -21.24
C ASN A 593 -16.51 -13.91 -21.30
N ASN A 594 -15.41 -13.77 -22.03
CA ASN A 594 -14.75 -12.48 -22.23
C ASN A 594 -15.29 -11.83 -23.50
N VAL A 595 -15.55 -10.54 -23.45
CA VAL A 595 -16.13 -9.81 -24.58
C VAL A 595 -15.03 -9.39 -25.55
N VAL A 596 -15.18 -9.73 -26.83
CA VAL A 596 -14.28 -9.33 -27.91
C VAL A 596 -15.03 -8.39 -28.86
N ILE A 597 -14.56 -7.14 -28.93
CA ILE A 597 -15.14 -6.12 -29.81
C ILE A 597 -14.20 -5.89 -30.99
N SER A 598 -14.68 -6.11 -32.21
CA SER A 598 -13.87 -5.88 -33.41
C SER A 598 -13.89 -4.40 -33.80
N SER A 599 -12.75 -3.74 -33.68
CA SER A 599 -12.61 -2.37 -34.17
C SER A 599 -12.33 -2.36 -35.67
N ILE A 600 -13.17 -1.68 -36.45
CA ILE A 600 -13.08 -1.67 -37.92
C ILE A 600 -13.13 -0.25 -38.49
N MET A 601 -12.56 -0.06 -39.68
CA MET A 601 -12.57 1.22 -40.38
C MET A 601 -12.50 1.05 -41.90
N CYS A 602 -13.33 1.80 -42.61
CA CYS A 602 -13.33 1.90 -44.07
C CYS A 602 -13.36 3.37 -44.54
N SER A 603 -13.14 3.58 -45.84
CA SER A 603 -13.50 4.84 -46.53
C SER A 603 -14.99 5.15 -46.40
N TYR A 604 -15.41 6.37 -46.75
CA TYR A 604 -16.84 6.69 -46.84
C TYR A 604 -17.48 6.00 -48.07
N ASN A 605 -17.61 4.68 -48.00
CA ASN A 605 -18.18 3.82 -49.02
C ASN A 605 -19.08 2.76 -48.36
N LYS A 606 -20.31 2.64 -48.86
CA LYS A 606 -21.33 1.77 -48.25
C LYS A 606 -20.96 0.30 -48.36
N GLU A 607 -20.48 -0.12 -49.53
CA GLU A 607 -20.13 -1.51 -49.81
C GLU A 607 -19.00 -1.98 -48.90
N ASP A 608 -17.97 -1.15 -48.69
CA ASP A 608 -16.82 -1.46 -47.84
C ASP A 608 -17.21 -1.64 -46.37
N TRP A 609 -18.03 -0.73 -45.83
CA TRP A 609 -18.52 -0.85 -44.46
C TRP A 609 -19.40 -2.08 -44.29
N THR A 610 -20.23 -2.39 -45.30
CA THR A 610 -21.08 -3.59 -45.30
C THR A 610 -20.25 -4.86 -45.33
N GLU A 611 -19.25 -4.95 -46.21
CA GLU A 611 -18.36 -6.10 -46.35
C GLU A 611 -17.58 -6.35 -45.06
N LEU A 612 -16.87 -5.33 -44.57
CA LEU A 612 -16.01 -5.47 -43.40
C LEU A 612 -16.81 -5.75 -42.11
N ALA A 613 -17.99 -5.12 -41.95
CA ALA A 613 -18.86 -5.39 -40.80
C ALA A 613 -19.35 -6.85 -40.80
N LYS A 614 -19.78 -7.37 -41.95
CA LYS A 614 -20.18 -8.78 -42.07
C LYS A 614 -19.01 -9.74 -41.83
N MET A 615 -17.81 -9.42 -42.33
CA MET A 615 -16.61 -10.22 -42.05
C MET A 615 -16.31 -10.29 -40.55
N ALA A 616 -16.43 -9.16 -39.85
CA ALA A 616 -16.19 -9.09 -38.42
C ALA A 616 -17.29 -9.78 -37.60
N GLU A 617 -18.57 -9.64 -37.96
CA GLU A 617 -19.68 -10.39 -37.32
C GLU A 617 -19.52 -11.90 -37.52
N ASN A 618 -19.26 -12.35 -38.76
CA ASN A 618 -19.08 -13.77 -39.08
C ASN A 618 -17.90 -14.42 -38.35
N SER A 619 -16.93 -13.63 -37.87
CA SER A 619 -15.83 -14.14 -37.06
C SER A 619 -16.22 -14.54 -35.63
N GLY A 620 -17.42 -14.16 -35.19
CA GLY A 620 -17.94 -14.41 -33.85
C GLY A 620 -17.70 -13.27 -32.86
N ALA A 621 -17.39 -12.05 -33.33
CA ALA A 621 -17.25 -10.88 -32.45
C ALA A 621 -18.56 -10.62 -31.67
N ASP A 622 -18.46 -10.26 -30.39
CA ASP A 622 -19.65 -9.96 -29.58
C ASP A 622 -20.28 -8.62 -29.97
N ALA A 623 -19.46 -7.69 -30.45
CA ALA A 623 -19.87 -6.38 -30.95
C ALA A 623 -18.82 -5.80 -31.91
N LEU A 624 -19.18 -4.72 -32.62
CA LEU A 624 -18.23 -3.93 -33.42
C LEU A 624 -17.98 -2.54 -32.80
N GLU A 625 -16.79 -2.00 -33.03
CA GLU A 625 -16.47 -0.59 -32.78
C GLU A 625 -16.08 0.10 -34.09
N LEU A 626 -16.87 1.07 -34.53
CA LEU A 626 -16.62 1.82 -35.76
C LEU A 626 -15.62 2.94 -35.46
N ASN A 627 -14.38 2.82 -35.94
CA ASN A 627 -13.38 3.85 -35.73
C ASN A 627 -13.59 5.01 -36.71
N LEU A 628 -14.34 6.02 -36.28
CA LEU A 628 -14.61 7.24 -37.06
C LEU A 628 -13.68 8.39 -36.65
N SER A 629 -12.58 8.11 -35.96
CA SER A 629 -11.99 9.12 -35.09
C SER A 629 -10.47 9.23 -35.14
N CYS A 630 -9.77 8.38 -35.90
CA CYS A 630 -8.32 8.46 -36.04
C CYS A 630 -7.91 9.86 -36.58
N PRO A 631 -7.16 10.67 -35.80
CA PRO A 631 -6.90 12.07 -36.17
C PRO A 631 -5.75 12.27 -37.15
N HIS A 632 -4.98 11.22 -37.47
CA HIS A 632 -3.75 11.33 -38.24
C HIS A 632 -3.64 10.24 -39.32
N GLY A 633 -3.07 10.61 -40.47
CA GLY A 633 -2.76 9.72 -41.61
C GLY A 633 -3.96 9.10 -42.35
N MET A 634 -5.16 9.12 -41.75
CA MET A 634 -6.38 8.57 -42.34
C MET A 634 -7.34 9.66 -42.83
N GLY A 635 -7.32 10.86 -42.23
CA GLY A 635 -8.13 12.00 -42.68
C GLY A 635 -7.80 12.44 -44.11
N GLU A 636 -6.52 12.40 -44.48
CA GLU A 636 -6.04 12.68 -45.85
C GLU A 636 -6.58 11.67 -46.89
N ARG A 637 -7.07 10.52 -46.43
CA ARG A 637 -7.70 9.47 -47.26
C ARG A 637 -9.24 9.50 -47.18
N GLY A 638 -9.83 10.53 -46.57
CA GLY A 638 -11.28 10.62 -46.37
C GLY A 638 -11.83 9.62 -45.34
N MET A 639 -11.00 9.16 -44.39
CA MET A 639 -11.32 8.17 -43.36
C MET A 639 -11.10 8.73 -41.95
N GLY A 640 -11.59 8.00 -40.93
CA GLY A 640 -11.37 8.37 -39.53
C GLY A 640 -11.95 9.75 -39.21
N LEU A 641 -11.13 10.66 -38.68
CA LEU A 641 -11.54 12.00 -38.26
C LEU A 641 -12.32 12.78 -39.34
N ALA A 642 -11.99 12.60 -40.62
CA ALA A 642 -12.70 13.23 -41.72
C ALA A 642 -14.20 12.88 -41.75
N CYS A 643 -14.56 11.66 -41.33
CA CYS A 643 -15.95 11.22 -41.19
C CYS A 643 -16.54 11.60 -39.81
N GLY A 644 -15.79 11.39 -38.73
CA GLY A 644 -16.29 11.56 -37.36
C GLY A 644 -16.55 13.00 -36.91
N GLN A 645 -16.17 13.98 -37.71
CA GLN A 645 -16.47 15.40 -37.46
C GLN A 645 -17.78 15.87 -38.11
N ASP A 646 -18.37 15.07 -39.00
CA ASP A 646 -19.61 15.42 -39.70
C ASP A 646 -20.76 14.51 -39.25
N PRO A 647 -21.80 15.05 -38.58
CA PRO A 647 -22.98 14.29 -38.17
C PRO A 647 -23.66 13.53 -39.31
N VAL A 648 -23.66 14.05 -40.55
CA VAL A 648 -24.28 13.39 -41.71
C VAL A 648 -23.54 12.12 -42.07
N LEU A 649 -22.21 12.18 -42.15
CA LEU A 649 -21.37 11.03 -42.49
C LEU A 649 -21.47 9.95 -41.41
N VAL A 650 -21.41 10.34 -40.13
CA VAL A 650 -21.56 9.41 -39.00
C VAL A 650 -22.90 8.69 -39.03
N ARG A 651 -24.00 9.43 -39.22
CA ARG A 651 -25.34 8.84 -39.32
C ARG A 651 -25.44 7.83 -40.45
N ASN A 652 -24.90 8.15 -41.63
CA ASN A 652 -24.95 7.29 -42.80
C ASN A 652 -24.13 6.02 -42.61
N ILE A 653 -22.90 6.14 -42.09
CA ILE A 653 -22.06 4.97 -41.79
C ILE A 653 -22.75 4.04 -40.79
N CYS A 654 -23.29 4.59 -39.70
CA CYS A 654 -24.01 3.79 -38.71
C CYS A 654 -25.22 3.08 -39.35
N ARG A 655 -25.97 3.77 -40.22
CA ARG A 655 -27.10 3.17 -40.94
C ARG A 655 -26.66 2.01 -41.83
N TRP A 656 -25.58 2.19 -42.58
CA TRP A 656 -25.05 1.13 -43.44
C TRP A 656 -24.62 -0.10 -42.65
N VAL A 657 -23.93 0.10 -41.52
CA VAL A 657 -23.51 -1.00 -40.66
C VAL A 657 -24.73 -1.67 -40.01
N ARG A 658 -25.70 -0.90 -39.50
CA ARG A 658 -26.92 -1.45 -38.90
C ARG A 658 -27.71 -2.30 -39.88
N ASP A 659 -27.82 -1.88 -41.14
CA ASP A 659 -28.48 -2.64 -42.22
C ASP A 659 -27.70 -3.93 -42.56
N ALA A 660 -26.40 -3.99 -42.26
CA ALA A 660 -25.52 -5.08 -42.67
C ALA A 660 -25.40 -6.23 -41.65
N ILE A 661 -25.52 -5.94 -40.35
CA ILE A 661 -25.24 -6.89 -39.25
C ILE A 661 -26.38 -6.91 -38.23
N SER A 662 -26.36 -7.89 -37.33
CA SER A 662 -27.32 -8.07 -36.23
C SER A 662 -26.73 -7.83 -34.84
N ILE A 663 -25.43 -8.10 -34.64
CA ILE A 663 -24.75 -7.84 -33.36
C ILE A 663 -24.71 -6.33 -33.01
N PRO A 664 -24.53 -5.96 -31.73
CA PRO A 664 -24.39 -4.57 -31.34
C PRO A 664 -23.15 -3.90 -31.97
N PHE A 665 -23.24 -2.60 -32.23
CA PHE A 665 -22.07 -1.81 -32.60
C PHE A 665 -22.04 -0.42 -32.00
N PHE A 666 -20.82 0.08 -31.79
CA PHE A 666 -20.54 1.34 -31.13
C PHE A 666 -19.76 2.28 -32.04
N ALA A 667 -20.21 3.52 -32.22
CA ALA A 667 -19.43 4.52 -32.93
C ALA A 667 -18.38 5.14 -32.01
N LYS A 668 -17.08 4.98 -32.32
CA LYS A 668 -16.00 5.64 -31.56
C LYS A 668 -15.87 7.08 -32.00
N LEU A 669 -16.09 8.01 -31.07
CA LEU A 669 -16.18 9.44 -31.33
C LEU A 669 -14.85 10.17 -31.09
N THR A 670 -14.62 11.23 -31.85
CA THR A 670 -13.43 12.07 -31.72
C THR A 670 -13.74 13.20 -30.73
N PRO A 671 -12.83 13.58 -29.83
CA PRO A 671 -13.01 14.78 -29.03
C PRO A 671 -12.72 16.07 -29.82
N ASN A 672 -12.20 15.95 -31.05
CA ASN A 672 -11.75 17.06 -31.89
C ASN A 672 -12.92 17.66 -32.70
N VAL A 673 -14.03 17.95 -32.03
CA VAL A 673 -15.26 18.53 -32.59
C VAL A 673 -15.78 19.62 -31.68
N THR A 674 -16.47 20.60 -32.25
CA THR A 674 -17.10 21.67 -31.48
C THR A 674 -18.15 21.13 -30.51
N ASN A 675 -19.02 20.25 -31.00
CA ASN A 675 -20.07 19.64 -30.19
C ASN A 675 -20.16 18.12 -30.42
N ILE A 676 -19.58 17.36 -29.49
CA ILE A 676 -19.58 15.90 -29.57
C ILE A 676 -20.98 15.29 -29.41
N VAL A 677 -21.91 16.01 -28.78
CA VAL A 677 -23.29 15.54 -28.60
C VAL A 677 -24.00 15.40 -29.94
N ASP A 678 -23.75 16.30 -30.89
CA ASP A 678 -24.39 16.23 -32.22
C ASP A 678 -23.93 14.99 -33.00
N ILE A 679 -22.66 14.62 -32.84
CA ILE A 679 -22.09 13.40 -33.42
C ILE A 679 -22.68 12.16 -32.74
N ALA A 680 -22.81 12.17 -31.40
CA ALA A 680 -23.41 11.06 -30.66
C ALA A 680 -24.89 10.86 -31.04
N LYS A 681 -25.66 11.95 -31.20
CA LYS A 681 -27.04 11.91 -31.68
C LYS A 681 -27.12 11.35 -33.10
N ALA A 682 -26.24 11.79 -33.99
CA ALA A 682 -26.17 11.24 -35.34
C ALA A 682 -25.86 9.74 -35.38
N ALA A 683 -24.94 9.26 -34.53
CA ALA A 683 -24.68 7.83 -34.39
C ALA A 683 -25.92 7.06 -33.89
N HIS A 684 -26.58 7.59 -32.87
CA HIS A 684 -27.82 7.02 -32.32
C HIS A 684 -28.94 6.96 -33.37
N GLU A 685 -29.20 8.07 -34.08
CA GLU A 685 -30.17 8.15 -35.19
C GLU A 685 -29.82 7.25 -36.38
N GLY A 686 -28.53 6.94 -36.55
CA GLY A 686 -28.04 5.98 -37.52
C GLY A 686 -28.20 4.52 -37.10
N GLY A 687 -28.67 4.25 -35.88
CA GLY A 687 -28.90 2.90 -35.36
C GLY A 687 -27.72 2.29 -34.62
N ALA A 688 -26.73 3.08 -34.20
CA ALA A 688 -25.71 2.59 -33.27
C ALA A 688 -26.33 2.23 -31.91
N ASP A 689 -25.87 1.13 -31.31
CA ASP A 689 -26.33 0.66 -30.01
C ASP A 689 -25.70 1.43 -28.85
N GLY A 690 -24.66 2.20 -29.13
CA GLY A 690 -23.95 3.05 -28.18
C GLY A 690 -22.80 3.80 -28.84
N VAL A 691 -22.00 4.48 -28.02
CA VAL A 691 -20.81 5.20 -28.47
C VAL A 691 -19.60 4.94 -27.59
N THR A 692 -18.41 4.96 -28.18
CA THR A 692 -17.16 5.03 -27.43
C THR A 692 -16.69 6.49 -27.34
N ALA A 693 -16.57 7.03 -26.13
CA ALA A 693 -16.20 8.42 -25.86
C ALA A 693 -14.94 8.48 -24.97
N THR A 694 -13.76 8.87 -25.47
CA THR A 694 -13.46 9.36 -26.84
C THR A 694 -12.13 8.84 -27.35
N ASN A 695 -11.86 8.99 -28.65
CA ASN A 695 -10.51 8.83 -29.19
C ASN A 695 -9.55 9.92 -28.64
N THR A 696 -8.31 9.90 -29.11
CA THR A 696 -7.24 10.83 -28.75
C THR A 696 -7.51 12.28 -29.16
N VAL A 697 -6.91 13.21 -28.40
CA VAL A 697 -6.96 14.65 -28.68
C VAL A 697 -5.84 15.01 -29.65
N SER A 698 -6.14 15.72 -30.74
CA SER A 698 -5.12 16.13 -31.71
C SER A 698 -4.14 17.13 -31.11
N GLY A 699 -2.83 16.95 -31.35
CA GLY A 699 -1.82 17.86 -30.84
C GLY A 699 -0.40 17.65 -31.37
N MET A 700 0.51 18.46 -30.86
CA MET A 700 1.96 18.36 -31.07
C MET A 700 2.64 18.39 -29.70
N MET A 701 3.42 17.36 -29.37
CA MET A 701 3.90 17.18 -27.98
C MET A 701 5.02 18.16 -27.61
N GLY A 702 5.86 18.52 -28.57
CA GLY A 702 6.90 19.51 -28.34
C GLY A 702 7.92 19.58 -29.46
N LEU A 703 8.69 20.65 -29.43
CA LEU A 703 9.86 20.88 -30.25
C LEU A 703 11.09 20.89 -29.36
N LYS A 704 12.23 20.48 -29.92
CA LYS A 704 13.55 20.69 -29.32
C LYS A 704 13.96 22.16 -29.47
N ALA A 705 15.04 22.53 -28.77
CA ALA A 705 15.59 23.89 -28.83
C ALA A 705 16.06 24.30 -30.25
N ASP A 706 16.42 23.33 -31.11
CA ASP A 706 16.77 23.56 -32.52
C ASP A 706 15.55 23.69 -33.46
N GLY A 707 14.33 23.67 -32.90
CA GLY A 707 13.07 23.68 -33.65
C GLY A 707 12.64 22.33 -34.21
N ALA A 708 13.45 21.27 -34.08
CA ALA A 708 13.08 19.94 -34.56
C ALA A 708 11.98 19.31 -33.69
N PRO A 709 10.97 18.63 -34.26
CA PRO A 709 9.89 18.03 -33.50
C PRO A 709 10.29 16.75 -32.78
N TRP A 710 9.50 16.33 -31.80
CA TRP A 710 9.55 14.95 -31.27
C TRP A 710 8.15 14.35 -31.20
N PRO A 711 7.84 13.29 -31.97
CA PRO A 711 8.74 12.45 -32.79
C PRO A 711 9.28 13.14 -34.07
N SER A 712 10.49 12.75 -34.48
CA SER A 712 11.19 13.18 -35.71
C SER A 712 11.39 11.99 -36.65
N VAL A 713 10.73 11.97 -37.81
CA VAL A 713 10.76 10.87 -38.79
C VAL A 713 11.69 11.19 -39.96
N GLY A 714 12.57 10.23 -40.29
CA GLY A 714 13.48 10.29 -41.44
C GLY A 714 14.60 11.33 -41.31
N LYS A 715 15.46 11.41 -42.34
CA LYS A 715 16.59 12.37 -42.38
C LYS A 715 16.14 13.84 -42.27
N GLY A 716 14.96 14.15 -42.81
CA GLY A 716 14.37 15.47 -42.74
C GLY A 716 13.75 15.85 -41.38
N LYS A 717 13.82 14.96 -40.37
CA LYS A 717 13.27 15.17 -39.01
C LYS A 717 11.81 15.66 -39.03
N ARG A 718 10.99 15.10 -39.92
CA ARG A 718 9.61 15.57 -40.13
C ARG A 718 8.66 15.02 -39.05
N THR A 719 7.53 15.68 -38.85
CA THR A 719 6.44 15.17 -38.01
C THR A 719 5.09 15.54 -38.62
N THR A 720 4.02 15.01 -38.02
CA THR A 720 2.63 15.45 -38.25
C THR A 720 1.93 15.56 -36.90
N TYR A 721 0.72 16.14 -36.88
CA TYR A 721 -0.08 16.17 -35.65
C TYR A 721 -0.43 14.74 -35.22
N GLY A 722 -0.27 14.45 -33.94
CA GLY A 722 -0.55 13.15 -33.35
C GLY A 722 -1.75 13.17 -32.41
N GLY A 723 -2.13 11.99 -31.95
CA GLY A 723 -3.14 11.79 -30.92
C GLY A 723 -2.52 11.77 -29.52
N VAL A 724 -2.91 12.71 -28.67
CA VAL A 724 -2.60 12.74 -27.24
C VAL A 724 -3.55 11.80 -26.49
N SER A 725 -2.99 10.95 -25.63
CA SER A 725 -3.69 10.01 -24.76
C SER A 725 -3.24 10.14 -23.30
N GLY A 726 -3.87 9.42 -22.38
CA GLY A 726 -3.49 9.38 -20.96
C GLY A 726 -4.21 10.42 -20.09
N ASN A 727 -3.73 10.61 -18.87
CA ASN A 727 -4.41 11.39 -17.84
C ASN A 727 -4.61 12.85 -18.23
N ALA A 728 -3.72 13.43 -19.04
CA ALA A 728 -3.84 14.80 -19.52
C ALA A 728 -5.14 15.05 -20.31
N ILE A 729 -5.74 14.02 -20.92
CA ILE A 729 -7.01 14.16 -21.67
C ILE A 729 -8.24 13.71 -20.87
N ARG A 730 -8.08 13.21 -19.64
CA ARG A 730 -9.19 12.74 -18.80
C ARG A 730 -10.27 13.81 -18.61
N PRO A 731 -9.96 15.10 -18.36
CA PRO A 731 -11.00 16.13 -18.22
C PRO A 731 -11.86 16.30 -19.48
N ILE A 732 -11.25 16.16 -20.67
CA ILE A 732 -11.95 16.24 -21.97
C ILE A 732 -12.88 15.03 -22.14
N ALA A 733 -12.39 13.83 -21.80
CA ALA A 733 -13.18 12.60 -21.87
C ALA A 733 -14.34 12.59 -20.86
N LEU A 734 -14.13 13.02 -19.61
CA LEU A 734 -15.20 13.15 -18.61
C LEU A 734 -16.29 14.14 -19.05
N ARG A 735 -15.90 15.27 -19.65
CA ARG A 735 -16.85 16.21 -20.25
C ARG A 735 -17.65 15.56 -21.36
N ALA A 736 -16.99 14.85 -22.27
CA ALA A 736 -17.67 14.17 -23.39
C ALA A 736 -18.68 13.14 -22.89
N VAL A 737 -18.27 12.24 -21.99
CA VAL A 737 -19.13 11.19 -21.42
C VAL A 737 -20.33 11.81 -20.69
N SER A 738 -20.10 12.78 -19.81
CA SER A 738 -21.20 13.41 -19.06
C SER A 738 -22.15 14.22 -19.94
N ALA A 739 -21.64 14.93 -20.96
CA ALA A 739 -22.48 15.68 -21.89
C ALA A 739 -23.36 14.74 -22.73
N ILE A 740 -22.80 13.63 -23.22
CA ILE A 740 -23.56 12.61 -23.98
C ILE A 740 -24.60 11.95 -23.06
N GLY A 741 -24.20 11.52 -21.86
CA GLY A 741 -25.11 10.88 -20.90
C GLY A 741 -26.28 11.76 -20.47
N ARG A 742 -26.09 13.08 -20.40
CA ARG A 742 -27.19 14.04 -20.18
C ARG A 742 -28.08 14.23 -21.40
N ALA A 743 -27.49 14.29 -22.59
CA ALA A 743 -28.21 14.60 -23.81
C ALA A 743 -28.99 13.42 -24.39
N ILE A 744 -28.55 12.19 -24.14
CA ILE A 744 -29.18 10.95 -24.61
C ILE A 744 -29.25 9.95 -23.43
N PRO A 745 -30.14 10.16 -22.45
CA PRO A 745 -30.20 9.32 -21.25
C PRO A 745 -30.42 7.84 -21.59
N GLY A 746 -29.65 6.95 -20.96
CA GLY A 746 -29.73 5.51 -21.18
C GLY A 746 -29.01 5.01 -22.43
N PHE A 747 -28.49 5.90 -23.29
CA PHE A 747 -27.67 5.50 -24.43
C PHE A 747 -26.31 4.96 -23.95
N PRO A 748 -25.94 3.71 -24.28
CA PRO A 748 -24.70 3.10 -23.80
C PRO A 748 -23.43 3.87 -24.20
N ILE A 749 -22.56 4.10 -23.21
CA ILE A 749 -21.28 4.78 -23.41
C ILE A 749 -20.13 3.87 -22.94
N LEU A 750 -19.18 3.60 -23.83
CA LEU A 750 -17.89 3.00 -23.51
C LEU A 750 -16.89 4.14 -23.30
N ALA A 751 -16.47 4.39 -22.06
CA ALA A 751 -15.55 5.49 -21.78
C ALA A 751 -14.11 5.13 -22.15
N THR A 752 -13.36 6.09 -22.68
CA THR A 752 -11.91 6.00 -22.80
C THR A 752 -11.25 7.37 -22.81
N GLY A 753 -10.11 7.48 -22.14
CA GLY A 753 -9.37 8.74 -21.97
C GLY A 753 -8.85 8.91 -20.54
N GLY A 754 -7.63 8.44 -20.29
CA GLY A 754 -6.95 8.63 -19.00
C GLY A 754 -7.55 7.85 -17.83
N ILE A 755 -8.21 6.72 -18.08
CA ILE A 755 -8.58 5.76 -17.03
C ILE A 755 -7.33 4.97 -16.65
N ASP A 756 -6.98 5.01 -15.36
CA ASP A 756 -5.73 4.44 -14.83
C ASP A 756 -5.87 3.80 -13.44
N SER A 757 -7.06 3.83 -12.85
CA SER A 757 -7.37 3.19 -11.56
C SER A 757 -8.85 2.83 -11.44
N ALA A 758 -9.20 2.08 -10.40
CA ALA A 758 -10.60 1.85 -10.04
C ALA A 758 -11.35 3.14 -9.68
N GLU A 759 -10.68 4.08 -9.00
CA GLU A 759 -11.25 5.37 -8.62
C GLU A 759 -11.60 6.19 -9.86
N THR A 760 -10.68 6.28 -10.83
CA THR A 760 -10.91 7.04 -12.05
C THR A 760 -11.90 6.33 -12.97
N GLY A 761 -11.90 5.00 -12.98
CA GLY A 761 -12.97 4.21 -13.60
C GLY A 761 -14.35 4.51 -13.02
N LEU A 762 -14.48 4.56 -11.69
CA LEU A 762 -15.73 4.89 -11.01
C LEU A 762 -16.22 6.32 -11.34
N GLN A 763 -15.32 7.28 -11.57
CA GLN A 763 -15.69 8.62 -12.03
C GLN A 763 -16.41 8.56 -13.39
N PHE A 764 -15.92 7.75 -14.33
CA PHE A 764 -16.55 7.57 -15.63
C PHE A 764 -17.90 6.84 -15.54
N LEU A 765 -18.01 5.84 -14.66
CA LEU A 765 -19.29 5.20 -14.37
C LEU A 765 -20.31 6.23 -13.85
N HIS A 766 -19.93 7.00 -12.82
CA HIS A 766 -20.77 8.08 -12.30
C HIS A 766 -21.10 9.15 -13.36
N ALA A 767 -20.21 9.40 -14.32
CA ALA A 767 -20.44 10.33 -15.43
C ALA A 767 -21.38 9.77 -16.52
N GLY A 768 -21.74 8.49 -16.48
CA GLY A 768 -22.73 7.88 -17.38
C GLY A 768 -22.19 6.77 -18.29
N ALA A 769 -20.92 6.39 -18.17
CA ALA A 769 -20.38 5.23 -18.89
C ALA A 769 -20.81 3.91 -18.25
N SER A 770 -20.90 2.86 -19.06
CA SER A 770 -21.20 1.50 -18.60
C SER A 770 -19.96 0.62 -18.51
N VAL A 771 -19.00 0.81 -19.41
CA VAL A 771 -17.71 0.10 -19.43
C VAL A 771 -16.56 1.05 -19.78
N LEU A 772 -15.33 0.62 -19.51
CA LEU A 772 -14.14 1.44 -19.33
C LEU A 772 -12.99 0.87 -20.16
N GLN A 773 -12.61 1.53 -21.26
CA GLN A 773 -11.47 1.11 -22.08
C GLN A 773 -10.17 1.79 -21.65
N VAL A 774 -9.11 1.01 -21.52
CA VAL A 774 -7.79 1.42 -21.03
C VAL A 774 -6.72 1.22 -22.10
N CYS A 775 -5.81 2.19 -22.20
CA CYS A 775 -4.62 2.11 -23.07
C CYS A 775 -3.37 2.61 -22.35
N SER A 776 -3.30 3.91 -22.06
CA SER A 776 -2.07 4.56 -21.58
C SER A 776 -1.59 4.04 -20.23
N ALA A 777 -2.51 3.61 -19.35
CA ALA A 777 -2.13 3.02 -18.07
C ALA A 777 -1.39 1.67 -18.25
N VAL A 778 -1.82 0.85 -19.20
CA VAL A 778 -1.11 -0.38 -19.59
C VAL A 778 0.22 -0.05 -20.28
N GLN A 779 0.30 1.02 -21.08
CA GLN A 779 1.57 1.47 -21.66
C GLN A 779 2.57 1.98 -20.61
N ASN A 780 2.08 2.59 -19.54
CA ASN A 780 2.89 2.98 -18.39
C ASN A 780 3.33 1.78 -17.52
N GLN A 781 2.67 0.64 -17.66
CA GLN A 781 2.83 -0.52 -16.80
C GLN A 781 2.73 -1.82 -17.62
N ASP A 782 1.74 -2.67 -17.34
CA ASP A 782 1.52 -3.97 -17.97
C ASP A 782 0.08 -4.45 -17.70
N PHE A 783 -0.25 -5.67 -18.13
CA PHE A 783 -1.62 -6.19 -18.04
C PHE A 783 -2.08 -6.50 -16.62
N THR A 784 -1.20 -6.61 -15.62
CA THR A 784 -1.59 -7.02 -14.25
C THR A 784 -2.36 -5.92 -13.50
N VAL A 785 -2.38 -4.68 -14.01
CA VAL A 785 -3.18 -3.58 -13.43
C VAL A 785 -4.68 -3.88 -13.37
N ILE A 786 -5.16 -4.87 -14.11
CA ILE A 786 -6.55 -5.31 -14.02
C ILE A 786 -6.93 -5.88 -12.65
N GLU A 787 -6.01 -6.57 -11.97
CA GLU A 787 -6.29 -7.07 -10.62
C GLU A 787 -6.52 -5.89 -9.67
N ASP A 788 -5.65 -4.88 -9.75
CA ASP A 788 -5.81 -3.62 -9.01
C ASP A 788 -7.16 -2.94 -9.31
N TYR A 789 -7.55 -2.85 -10.59
CA TYR A 789 -8.80 -2.18 -10.99
C TYR A 789 -10.04 -2.92 -10.48
N CYS A 790 -10.06 -4.24 -10.61
CA CYS A 790 -11.16 -5.07 -10.13
C CYS A 790 -11.28 -5.01 -8.61
N VAL A 791 -10.18 -5.24 -7.89
CA VAL A 791 -10.16 -5.22 -6.42
C VAL A 791 -10.48 -3.83 -5.88
N GLY A 792 -9.94 -2.78 -6.49
CA GLY A 792 -10.23 -1.41 -6.12
C GLY A 792 -11.69 -1.02 -6.33
N LEU A 793 -12.33 -1.47 -7.42
CA LEU A 793 -13.74 -1.17 -7.68
C LEU A 793 -14.64 -1.92 -6.70
N LYS A 794 -14.32 -3.19 -6.42
CA LYS A 794 -15.00 -3.98 -5.38
C LYS A 794 -14.95 -3.26 -4.02
N ALA A 795 -13.78 -2.77 -3.62
CA ALA A 795 -13.62 -2.02 -2.37
C ALA A 795 -14.45 -0.73 -2.37
N LEU A 796 -14.38 0.07 -3.43
CA LEU A 796 -15.14 1.32 -3.54
C LEU A 796 -16.66 1.11 -3.45
N LEU A 797 -17.17 0.01 -4.02
CA LEU A 797 -18.59 -0.34 -3.91
C LEU A 797 -18.92 -0.88 -2.51
N TYR A 798 -18.08 -1.75 -1.95
CA TYR A 798 -18.26 -2.31 -0.61
C TYR A 798 -18.31 -1.22 0.47
N LEU A 799 -17.36 -0.29 0.45
CA LEU A 799 -17.25 0.77 1.47
C LEU A 799 -18.48 1.69 1.47
N LYS A 800 -19.16 1.87 0.33
CA LYS A 800 -20.44 2.61 0.27
C LYS A 800 -21.52 1.94 1.12
N SER A 801 -21.46 0.64 1.36
CA SER A 801 -22.40 -0.10 2.21
C SER A 801 -22.15 0.06 3.72
N LEU A 802 -20.93 0.40 4.11
CA LEU A 802 -20.53 0.55 5.52
C LEU A 802 -20.90 1.91 6.11
N GLU A 803 -21.05 2.93 5.26
CA GLU A 803 -21.30 4.33 5.65
C GLU A 803 -20.18 4.86 6.58
N LEU A 804 -18.93 4.67 6.18
CA LEU A 804 -17.78 5.22 6.90
C LEU A 804 -17.79 6.75 6.78
N ASN A 805 -18.03 7.42 7.91
CA ASN A 805 -18.18 8.87 7.94
C ASN A 805 -16.88 9.59 7.56
N GLY A 806 -16.98 10.50 6.59
CA GLY A 806 -15.89 11.39 6.17
C GLY A 806 -14.80 10.75 5.29
N TRP A 807 -14.95 9.48 4.91
CA TRP A 807 -14.05 8.84 3.96
C TRP A 807 -14.36 9.30 2.53
N ASP A 808 -13.32 9.51 1.72
CA ASP A 808 -13.43 9.71 0.28
C ASP A 808 -12.90 8.48 -0.47
N GLY A 809 -13.83 7.64 -0.91
CA GLY A 809 -13.52 6.34 -1.48
C GLY A 809 -12.83 5.45 -0.45
N GLN A 810 -11.56 5.12 -0.68
CA GLN A 810 -10.72 4.37 0.25
C GLN A 810 -9.87 5.27 1.17
N SER A 811 -9.90 6.60 0.98
CA SER A 811 -9.09 7.54 1.75
C SER A 811 -9.80 7.87 3.07
N PRO A 812 -9.20 7.59 4.25
CA PRO A 812 -9.77 8.00 5.53
C PRO A 812 -9.76 9.53 5.66
N PRO A 813 -10.57 10.12 6.56
CA PRO A 813 -10.50 11.53 6.86
C PRO A 813 -9.08 11.94 7.23
N THR A 814 -8.55 12.98 6.59
CA THR A 814 -7.21 13.48 6.89
C THR A 814 -7.16 14.05 8.31
N GLU A 815 -6.44 13.36 9.18
CA GLU A 815 -6.16 13.86 10.53
C GLU A 815 -5.05 14.92 10.51
N ARG A 816 -5.05 15.80 11.52
CA ARG A 816 -3.96 16.76 11.73
C ARG A 816 -2.66 15.99 11.93
N HIS A 817 -1.70 16.22 11.04
CA HIS A 817 -0.44 15.50 11.07
C HIS A 817 0.75 16.40 10.76
N GLN A 818 1.93 16.03 11.27
CA GLN A 818 3.22 16.52 10.81
C GLN A 818 4.07 15.32 10.40
N LYS A 819 4.59 15.35 9.16
CA LYS A 819 5.30 14.20 8.55
C LYS A 819 4.48 12.89 8.57
N GLY A 820 3.15 12.97 8.57
CA GLY A 820 2.26 11.81 8.65
C GLY A 820 2.04 11.24 10.05
N LYS A 821 2.63 11.83 11.07
CA LYS A 821 2.38 11.46 12.47
C LYS A 821 1.31 12.39 13.06
N PRO A 822 0.34 11.87 13.84
CA PRO A 822 -0.71 12.68 14.44
C PRO A 822 -0.14 13.80 15.32
N VAL A 823 -0.71 15.00 15.21
CA VAL A 823 -0.33 16.13 16.08
C VAL A 823 -0.97 15.93 17.47
N PRO A 824 -0.20 16.04 18.57
CA PRO A 824 -0.77 15.96 19.93
C PRO A 824 -1.84 17.01 20.18
N LYS A 825 -3.02 16.57 20.66
CA LYS A 825 -4.13 17.46 21.03
C LYS A 825 -3.95 17.95 22.48
N LEU A 826 -3.03 18.87 22.71
CA LEU A 826 -2.77 19.47 24.03
C LEU A 826 -3.29 20.90 24.08
N GLU A 827 -3.98 21.30 25.15
CA GLU A 827 -4.48 22.67 25.34
C GLU A 827 -3.35 23.72 25.27
N ASP A 828 -2.17 23.36 25.79
CA ASP A 828 -0.97 24.20 25.76
C ASP A 828 -0.33 24.33 24.37
N LEU A 829 -0.80 23.59 23.36
CA LEU A 829 -0.32 23.65 21.98
C LEU A 829 -1.38 24.17 21.00
N VAL A 830 -2.63 23.72 21.17
CA VAL A 830 -3.72 24.04 20.24
C VAL A 830 -4.02 25.55 20.28
N GLY A 831 -3.91 26.20 19.13
CA GLY A 831 -4.20 27.64 18.99
C GLY A 831 -3.11 28.57 19.53
N LYS A 832 -1.91 28.05 19.80
CA LYS A 832 -0.73 28.85 20.20
C LYS A 832 0.17 29.27 19.03
N SER A 833 -0.18 28.87 17.80
CA SER A 833 0.52 29.24 16.56
C SER A 833 2.04 28.97 16.61
N LEU A 834 2.43 27.80 17.14
CA LEU A 834 3.83 27.40 17.28
C LEU A 834 4.26 26.56 16.07
N PRO A 835 5.04 27.07 15.11
CA PRO A 835 5.49 26.27 13.97
C PRO A 835 6.56 25.23 14.36
N SER A 836 6.80 24.26 13.48
CA SER A 836 7.72 23.13 13.74
C SER A 836 9.19 23.43 13.42
N PHE A 837 9.69 24.63 13.78
CA PHE A 837 11.10 25.00 13.63
C PHE A 837 11.56 25.98 14.72
N GLY A 838 12.88 26.13 14.88
CA GLY A 838 13.50 27.14 15.74
C GLY A 838 13.08 27.06 17.22
N PRO A 839 12.92 28.20 17.91
CA PRO A 839 12.52 28.22 19.33
C PRO A 839 11.11 27.64 19.55
N TYR A 840 10.22 27.75 18.57
CA TYR A 840 8.87 27.22 18.64
C TYR A 840 8.84 25.69 18.72
N LEU A 841 9.74 25.03 17.98
CA LEU A 841 9.90 23.57 18.07
C LEU A 841 10.43 23.14 19.44
N GLN A 842 11.36 23.91 20.03
CA GLN A 842 11.87 23.64 21.38
C GLN A 842 10.74 23.75 22.41
N GLN A 843 9.95 24.83 22.35
CA GLN A 843 8.78 25.01 23.21
C GLN A 843 7.75 23.87 23.03
N LYS A 844 7.42 23.49 21.78
CA LYS A 844 6.55 22.33 21.51
C LYS A 844 7.09 21.05 22.15
N THR A 845 8.40 20.82 22.02
CA THR A 845 9.06 19.65 22.58
C THR A 845 9.02 19.62 24.11
N GLU A 846 9.25 20.77 24.76
CA GLU A 846 9.18 20.90 26.22
C GLU A 846 7.76 20.68 26.75
N VAL A 847 6.74 21.28 26.13
CA VAL A 847 5.34 21.09 26.51
C VAL A 847 4.93 19.62 26.40
N ILE A 848 5.31 18.95 25.32
CA ILE A 848 5.04 17.50 25.15
C ILE A 848 5.76 16.69 26.22
N ALA A 849 7.04 16.97 26.49
CA ALA A 849 7.81 16.25 27.50
C ALA A 849 7.20 16.41 28.89
N ASP A 850 6.82 17.63 29.28
CA ASP A 850 6.19 17.89 30.57
C ASP A 850 4.82 17.24 30.68
N TYR A 851 4.03 17.23 29.59
CA TYR A 851 2.76 16.50 29.53
C TYR A 851 2.94 14.98 29.70
N LYS A 852 3.86 14.37 28.95
CA LYS A 852 4.15 12.93 29.06
C LYS A 852 4.64 12.56 30.46
N LYS A 853 5.48 13.40 31.07
CA LYS A 853 5.92 13.24 32.44
C LYS A 853 4.77 13.36 33.45
N LYS A 854 3.85 14.32 33.27
CA LYS A 854 2.64 14.43 34.10
C LYS A 854 1.73 13.21 33.99
N LEU A 855 1.66 12.58 32.81
CA LEU A 855 0.92 11.32 32.62
C LEU A 855 1.57 10.13 33.33
N ARG A 856 2.84 10.23 33.75
CA ARG A 856 3.50 9.17 34.52
C ARG A 856 2.78 9.02 35.87
N GLY A 857 2.13 7.88 36.07
CA GLY A 857 1.39 7.56 37.30
C GLY A 857 -0.07 8.05 37.33
N VAL A 858 -0.53 8.79 36.31
CA VAL A 858 -1.95 9.12 36.15
C VAL A 858 -2.69 7.88 35.64
N GLN A 859 -3.59 7.36 36.46
CA GLN A 859 -4.48 6.27 36.10
C GLN A 859 -5.50 6.78 35.10
N THR A 860 -5.25 6.60 33.81
CA THR A 860 -6.30 6.77 32.83
C THR A 860 -7.13 5.49 32.82
N ASP A 861 -8.31 5.50 33.46
CA ASP A 861 -9.40 4.53 33.27
C ASP A 861 -10.00 4.66 31.85
N VAL A 862 -9.14 4.76 30.85
CA VAL A 862 -9.58 4.62 29.47
C VAL A 862 -9.69 3.13 29.26
N MET A 863 -10.88 2.59 29.55
CA MET A 863 -11.40 1.47 28.78
C MET A 863 -11.05 1.79 27.33
N VAL A 864 -10.13 1.02 26.74
CA VAL A 864 -9.94 1.05 25.31
C VAL A 864 -11.31 0.66 24.77
N THR A 865 -12.10 1.65 24.38
CA THR A 865 -13.27 1.42 23.55
C THR A 865 -12.68 0.71 22.35
N THR A 866 -12.90 -0.61 22.29
CA THR A 866 -12.69 -1.40 21.10
C THR A 866 -13.58 -0.73 20.06
N ASN A 867 -13.02 0.22 19.30
CA ASN A 867 -13.65 0.69 18.08
C ASN A 867 -14.07 -0.59 17.37
N GLY A 868 -15.38 -0.73 17.11
CA GLY A 868 -15.98 -1.98 16.68
C GLY A 868 -15.09 -2.62 15.61
N ARG A 869 -14.41 -3.71 15.98
CA ARG A 869 -13.39 -4.38 15.15
C ARG A 869 -13.92 -4.71 13.75
N VAL A 870 -15.23 -4.91 13.67
CA VAL A 870 -15.94 -5.36 12.49
C VAL A 870 -16.95 -4.28 12.07
N SER A 871 -16.70 -3.68 10.92
CA SER A 871 -17.66 -2.89 10.17
C SER A 871 -18.53 -3.82 9.34
N THR A 872 -19.84 -3.85 9.60
CA THR A 872 -20.79 -4.63 8.81
C THR A 872 -21.58 -3.74 7.83
N PRO A 873 -21.88 -4.21 6.61
CA PRO A 873 -22.76 -3.51 5.68
C PRO A 873 -24.09 -3.13 6.33
N LYS A 874 -24.45 -1.83 6.27
CA LYS A 874 -25.73 -1.29 6.76
C LYS A 874 -26.82 -1.28 5.69
N LYS A 875 -26.43 -1.49 4.44
CA LYS A 875 -27.28 -1.54 3.25
C LYS A 875 -26.68 -2.48 2.20
N PRO A 876 -27.43 -2.88 1.16
CA PRO A 876 -26.87 -3.69 0.08
C PRO A 876 -25.66 -3.01 -0.58
N VAL A 877 -24.66 -3.81 -0.94
CA VAL A 877 -23.52 -3.34 -1.73
C VAL A 877 -24.05 -2.95 -3.12
N PRO A 878 -23.81 -1.71 -3.60
CA PRO A 878 -24.26 -1.29 -4.92
C PRO A 878 -23.59 -2.11 -6.02
N ALA A 879 -24.35 -2.54 -7.02
CA ALA A 879 -23.80 -3.09 -8.26
C ALA A 879 -23.30 -1.96 -9.17
N VAL A 880 -22.52 -2.30 -10.21
CA VAL A 880 -22.04 -1.32 -11.20
C VAL A 880 -23.20 -0.52 -11.82
N LYS A 881 -24.29 -1.21 -12.20
CA LYS A 881 -25.49 -0.56 -12.77
C LYS A 881 -26.09 0.52 -11.85
N ASP A 882 -25.96 0.36 -10.54
CA ASP A 882 -26.58 1.26 -9.57
C ASP A 882 -25.83 2.59 -9.47
N VAL A 883 -24.55 2.63 -9.85
CA VAL A 883 -23.70 3.83 -9.77
C VAL A 883 -23.60 4.59 -11.09
N ILE A 884 -24.02 3.98 -12.21
CA ILE A 884 -23.98 4.64 -13.52
C ILE A 884 -24.77 5.97 -13.48
N ALA A 885 -24.20 7.02 -14.06
CA ALA A 885 -24.81 8.35 -14.21
C ALA A 885 -25.16 9.11 -12.92
N ARG A 886 -24.76 8.63 -11.73
CA ARG A 886 -25.08 9.30 -10.45
C ARG A 886 -24.53 10.72 -10.32
N ALA A 887 -23.46 11.08 -11.03
CA ALA A 887 -22.89 12.43 -10.98
C ALA A 887 -23.65 13.44 -11.84
N LEU A 888 -24.47 12.99 -12.81
CA LEU A 888 -25.11 13.89 -13.77
C LEU A 888 -26.04 14.92 -13.13
N ARG A 889 -26.65 14.58 -11.99
CA ARG A 889 -27.52 15.49 -11.23
C ARG A 889 -26.81 16.73 -10.66
N TYR A 890 -25.48 16.72 -10.63
CA TYR A 890 -24.67 17.84 -10.12
C TYR A 890 -24.09 18.71 -11.23
N ILE A 891 -24.37 18.39 -12.50
CA ILE A 891 -23.79 19.05 -13.67
C ILE A 891 -24.90 19.86 -14.35
N GLY A 892 -24.75 21.18 -14.37
CA GLY A 892 -25.76 22.13 -14.85
C GLY A 892 -25.16 23.31 -15.61
N ALA A 893 -26.02 24.23 -16.07
CA ALA A 893 -25.56 25.52 -16.57
C ALA A 893 -25.00 26.39 -15.42
N TYR A 894 -24.14 27.36 -15.74
CA TYR A 894 -23.57 28.26 -14.73
C TYR A 894 -24.64 29.02 -13.92
N GLN A 895 -25.74 29.40 -14.58
CA GLN A 895 -26.85 30.13 -13.94
C GLN A 895 -27.62 29.30 -12.89
N GLU A 896 -27.45 27.98 -12.89
CA GLU A 896 -28.03 27.08 -11.89
C GLU A 896 -27.19 27.01 -10.60
N LEU A 897 -25.97 27.56 -10.62
CA LEU A 897 -25.07 27.58 -9.46
C LEU A 897 -25.44 28.71 -8.50
N ASN A 898 -25.54 28.40 -7.21
CA ASN A 898 -25.92 29.37 -6.19
C ASN A 898 -24.77 30.36 -5.93
N ASN A 899 -24.91 31.60 -6.38
CA ASN A 899 -23.93 32.67 -6.15
C ASN A 899 -24.07 33.35 -4.78
N MET A 900 -25.05 32.97 -3.96
CA MET A 900 -25.25 33.46 -2.60
C MET A 900 -24.56 32.56 -1.55
N GLU A 901 -24.39 31.27 -1.84
CA GLU A 901 -23.71 30.29 -0.98
C GLU A 901 -22.19 30.30 -1.22
N GLN A 902 -21.54 31.42 -0.86
CA GLN A 902 -20.10 31.60 -1.02
C GLN A 902 -19.30 30.89 0.07
N VAL A 903 -18.02 30.64 -0.21
CA VAL A 903 -17.06 30.01 0.70
C VAL A 903 -15.85 30.90 0.98
N GLN A 904 -15.10 30.57 2.03
CA GLN A 904 -13.80 31.16 2.37
C GLN A 904 -12.80 30.04 2.67
N ALA A 905 -11.53 30.29 2.38
CA ALA A 905 -10.46 29.37 2.74
C ALA A 905 -10.18 29.43 4.25
N LEU A 906 -9.99 28.27 4.87
CA LEU A 906 -9.56 28.11 6.25
C LEU A 906 -8.30 27.26 6.27
N ILE A 907 -7.24 27.74 6.90
CA ILE A 907 -5.95 27.04 7.00
C ILE A 907 -5.83 26.41 8.39
N ASP A 908 -5.42 25.15 8.43
CA ASP A 908 -5.06 24.46 9.66
C ASP A 908 -3.56 24.66 9.95
N GLU A 909 -3.27 25.52 10.92
CA GLU A 909 -1.90 25.89 11.30
C GLU A 909 -1.05 24.68 11.73
N GLU A 910 -1.67 23.67 12.34
CA GLU A 910 -0.94 22.48 12.81
C GLU A 910 -0.52 21.56 11.67
N MET A 911 -1.17 21.66 10.50
CA MET A 911 -0.79 20.93 9.29
C MET A 911 0.12 21.74 8.36
N CYS A 912 0.21 23.05 8.60
CA CYS A 912 1.02 23.95 7.79
C CYS A 912 2.50 23.56 7.85
N ILE A 913 3.20 23.70 6.72
CA ILE A 913 4.65 23.54 6.62
C ILE A 913 5.35 24.85 6.24
N ASN A 914 4.67 25.98 6.44
CA ASN A 914 5.25 27.33 6.39
C ASN A 914 5.86 27.73 5.03
N CYS A 915 5.39 27.12 3.92
CA CYS A 915 5.98 27.34 2.60
C CYS A 915 5.57 28.64 1.90
N GLY A 916 4.55 29.35 2.41
CA GLY A 916 4.06 30.60 1.81
C GLY A 916 3.39 30.48 0.43
N LYS A 917 3.18 29.26 -0.11
CA LYS A 917 2.57 29.10 -1.46
C LYS A 917 1.16 29.67 -1.56
N CYS A 918 0.34 29.48 -0.53
CA CYS A 918 -1.00 30.06 -0.45
C CYS A 918 -0.95 31.60 -0.52
N TYR A 919 -0.05 32.20 0.25
CA TYR A 919 0.22 33.64 0.26
C TYR A 919 0.64 34.15 -1.13
N MET A 920 1.69 33.58 -1.72
CA MET A 920 2.18 33.98 -3.05
C MET A 920 1.09 33.88 -4.12
N THR A 921 0.34 32.78 -4.16
CA THR A 921 -0.74 32.59 -5.13
C THR A 921 -1.91 33.56 -4.91
N CYS A 922 -2.25 33.87 -3.66
CA CYS A 922 -3.29 34.87 -3.39
C CYS A 922 -2.83 36.29 -3.76
N ASN A 923 -1.54 36.59 -3.63
CA ASN A 923 -1.00 37.90 -3.97
C ASN A 923 -0.92 38.13 -5.47
N ASP A 924 -0.29 37.22 -6.21
CA ASP A 924 0.03 37.47 -7.61
C ASP A 924 -1.00 36.85 -8.57
N SER A 925 -1.99 36.13 -8.04
CA SER A 925 -3.05 35.49 -8.82
C SER A 925 -4.42 35.52 -8.14
N GLY A 926 -4.59 36.36 -7.12
CA GLY A 926 -5.80 36.44 -6.32
C GLY A 926 -6.12 37.86 -5.84
N TYR A 927 -6.39 37.97 -4.53
CA TYR A 927 -7.02 39.14 -3.92
C TYR A 927 -6.23 39.70 -2.73
N GLN A 928 -4.95 39.31 -2.60
CA GLN A 928 -4.06 39.75 -1.52
C GLN A 928 -4.70 39.56 -0.13
N ALA A 929 -5.44 38.46 0.02
CA ALA A 929 -6.31 38.21 1.16
C ALA A 929 -5.67 37.32 2.24
N ILE A 930 -4.39 36.99 2.09
CA ILE A 930 -3.64 36.17 3.03
C ILE A 930 -2.50 37.00 3.58
N GLU A 931 -2.42 37.10 4.91
CA GLU A 931 -1.26 37.65 5.61
C GLU A 931 -0.28 36.50 5.90
N PHE A 932 1.02 36.79 5.87
CA PHE A 932 2.07 35.80 6.12
C PHE A 932 3.02 36.36 7.17
N ASP A 933 2.99 35.77 8.36
CA ASP A 933 3.72 36.29 9.51
C ASP A 933 5.25 36.15 9.31
N PRO A 934 6.04 37.22 9.51
CA PRO A 934 7.46 37.23 9.18
C PRO A 934 8.34 36.42 10.14
N GLU A 935 7.84 35.99 11.30
CA GLU A 935 8.61 35.28 12.34
C GLU A 935 8.23 33.79 12.43
N THR A 936 6.93 33.50 12.36
CA THR A 936 6.37 32.15 12.42
C THR A 936 6.17 31.54 11.05
N HIS A 937 6.13 32.37 10.00
CA HIS A 937 5.79 31.95 8.63
C HIS A 937 4.44 31.20 8.58
N LEU A 938 3.49 31.56 9.44
CA LEU A 938 2.13 31.04 9.41
C LEU A 938 1.24 31.96 8.57
N PRO A 939 0.46 31.41 7.63
CA PRO A 939 -0.48 32.18 6.82
C PRO A 939 -1.84 32.34 7.51
N VAL A 940 -2.42 33.54 7.45
CA VAL A 940 -3.75 33.86 8.00
C VAL A 940 -4.65 34.40 6.89
N VAL A 941 -5.85 33.82 6.73
CA VAL A 941 -6.82 34.25 5.71
C VAL A 941 -7.71 35.37 6.26
N SER A 942 -7.70 36.53 5.62
CA SER A 942 -8.55 37.68 5.97
C SER A 942 -9.96 37.59 5.37
N ASP A 943 -10.88 38.43 5.85
CA ASP A 943 -12.25 38.56 5.35
C ASP A 943 -12.35 39.04 3.89
N SER A 944 -11.25 39.56 3.34
CA SER A 944 -11.11 39.90 1.92
C SER A 944 -11.09 38.67 1.00
N CYS A 945 -11.04 37.46 1.55
CA CYS A 945 -11.09 36.22 0.80
C CYS A 945 -12.39 36.11 -0.02
N THR A 946 -12.28 35.75 -1.28
CA THR A 946 -13.44 35.58 -2.18
C THR A 946 -13.81 34.12 -2.43
N GLY A 947 -13.16 33.17 -1.75
CA GLY A 947 -13.43 31.75 -1.96
C GLY A 947 -12.97 31.19 -3.32
N CYS A 948 -11.99 31.81 -3.99
CA CYS A 948 -11.54 31.36 -5.33
C CYS A 948 -10.80 30.01 -5.34
N THR A 949 -10.46 29.46 -4.17
CA THR A 949 -9.87 28.12 -3.98
C THR A 949 -8.42 27.94 -4.46
N LEU A 950 -7.81 28.92 -5.16
CA LEU A 950 -6.44 28.79 -5.66
C LEU A 950 -5.39 28.44 -4.58
N CYS A 951 -5.53 29.01 -3.38
CA CYS A 951 -4.62 28.72 -2.26
C CYS A 951 -4.66 27.24 -1.85
N LEU A 952 -5.84 26.63 -1.80
CA LEU A 952 -6.04 25.21 -1.54
C LEU A 952 -5.41 24.37 -2.65
N SER A 953 -5.65 24.73 -3.92
CA SER A 953 -5.17 23.99 -5.09
C SER A 953 -3.64 23.91 -5.20
N VAL A 954 -2.91 24.87 -4.62
CA VAL A 954 -1.43 24.90 -4.63
C VAL A 954 -0.80 24.45 -3.31
N CYS A 955 -1.61 24.17 -2.29
CA CYS A 955 -1.11 23.74 -0.99
C CYS A 955 -0.45 22.36 -1.13
N PRO A 956 0.80 22.19 -0.66
CA PRO A 956 1.48 20.90 -0.77
C PRO A 956 0.96 19.85 0.21
N ILE A 957 0.15 20.22 1.20
CA ILE A 957 -0.39 19.33 2.23
C ILE A 957 -1.88 19.13 2.00
N ILE A 958 -2.28 17.87 1.77
CA ILE A 958 -3.69 17.48 1.58
C ILE A 958 -4.50 17.94 2.79
N ASP A 959 -5.64 18.60 2.54
CA ASP A 959 -6.60 19.09 3.53
C ASP A 959 -6.10 20.08 4.59
N CYS A 960 -4.85 20.56 4.47
CA CYS A 960 -4.34 21.66 5.30
C CYS A 960 -5.14 22.95 5.09
N ILE A 961 -5.66 23.16 3.87
CA ILE A 961 -6.60 24.25 3.57
C ILE A 961 -7.94 23.63 3.21
N LYS A 962 -9.03 24.14 3.79
CA LYS A 962 -10.41 23.73 3.50
C LYS A 962 -11.23 24.92 3.04
N MET A 963 -12.24 24.67 2.22
CA MET A 963 -13.24 25.69 1.87
C MET A 963 -14.43 25.53 2.83
N VAL A 964 -14.73 26.57 3.59
CA VAL A 964 -15.84 26.60 4.55
C VAL A 964 -16.87 27.64 4.14
N THR A 965 -18.13 27.44 4.51
CA THR A 965 -19.21 28.40 4.23
C THR A 965 -18.85 29.78 4.79
N ARG A 966 -18.98 30.82 3.96
CA ARG A 966 -18.71 32.19 4.38
C ARG A 966 -19.78 32.63 5.39
N THR A 967 -19.34 33.14 6.54
CA THR A 967 -20.22 33.62 7.62
C THR A 967 -20.61 35.09 7.47
N THR A 968 -19.85 35.85 6.68
CA THR A 968 -20.10 37.26 6.39
C THR A 968 -20.73 37.44 5.00
N PRO A 969 -21.57 38.48 4.78
CA PRO A 969 -22.12 38.75 3.46
C PRO A 969 -21.03 38.89 2.40
N TYR A 970 -21.18 38.23 1.26
CA TYR A 970 -20.26 38.40 0.14
C TYR A 970 -20.65 39.64 -0.66
N GLN A 971 -19.69 40.55 -0.84
CA GLN A 971 -19.82 41.72 -1.71
C GLN A 971 -18.72 41.66 -2.78
N PRO A 972 -19.08 41.47 -4.06
CA PRO A 972 -18.10 41.46 -5.13
C PRO A 972 -17.35 42.80 -5.19
N LYS A 973 -16.01 42.74 -5.19
CA LYS A 973 -15.16 43.93 -5.32
C LYS A 973 -15.26 44.47 -6.75
N ARG A 974 -15.94 45.61 -6.94
CA ARG A 974 -16.18 46.24 -8.26
C ARG A 974 -15.08 47.23 -8.68
N GLY A 975 -14.10 47.50 -7.82
CA GLY A 975 -13.02 48.47 -8.05
C GLY A 975 -13.48 49.93 -7.90
N VAL A 976 -14.63 50.29 -8.46
CA VAL A 976 -15.29 51.59 -8.33
C VAL A 976 -16.75 51.42 -7.88
N PRO A 977 -17.37 52.44 -7.24
CA PRO A 977 -18.79 52.41 -6.95
C PRO A 977 -19.61 52.19 -8.22
N VAL A 978 -20.59 51.28 -8.16
CA VAL A 978 -21.56 51.14 -9.24
C VAL A 978 -22.51 52.33 -9.14
N SER A 979 -22.43 53.27 -10.10
CA SER A 979 -23.39 54.36 -10.18
C SER A 979 -24.79 53.77 -10.29
N PRO A 980 -25.80 54.26 -9.54
CA PRO A 980 -27.17 53.84 -9.77
C PRO A 980 -27.49 54.17 -11.23
N VAL A 981 -27.69 53.14 -12.06
CA VAL A 981 -28.15 53.31 -13.43
C VAL A 981 -29.60 53.82 -13.32
N HIS A 982 -29.87 54.98 -13.91
CA HIS A 982 -31.20 55.57 -14.02
C HIS A 982 -32.13 54.67 -14.84
#